data_AF-A0A3R9IBB2-F1
#
_entry.id   AF-A0A3R9IBB2-F1
#
_cell.length_a   1.000
_cell.length_b   1.000
_cell.length_c   1.000
_cell.angle_alpha   90.00
_cell.angle_beta   90.00
_cell.angle_gamma   90.00
#
_symmetry.space_group_name_H-M   'P 1'
#
loop_
_entity.id
_entity.type
_entity.pdbx_description
1 polymer ?
#
loop_
_entity_poly.entity_id
_entity_poly.type
_entity_poly.pdbx_seq_one_letter_code
_entity_poly.pdbx_strand_id
1 'polypeptide(L)'
;MLGIIQDIYDMLNNFDLATYKLRPESIQDVLQEVYMTLIPENIRHLLGEYFSPDWIVEHSLDRVGYKGDLNKKIIDPTCGSGAFVVQALKRTIRSENNSINYEKAKIITDNIVGFDLNPISAVSAKANYILTLFSSIEGKLSDFSSPISIPIYISDSVLSPIVYSEENIETFKAQTSVGDFIIPKFDSFDEGSKFLDDISDSVEKDRPFSVFDSLILQKMGLSKIQRDAVSEMYEDMVRYHRSAQDSFWGRILKNSFAPVMLKQKFDFVVGNPPWIAWKSMSKVYREGTLEVWKSYGIFEKNAYDKKTTHDDFGMAVTYVSLDQYLKEDGEMYFLLPWTFLKSTKGGEGFRKLSITRNDQQIPVKITLVDDYNDIQIFKPKHTVRTIGVLFKKGEEMKYPMTSWFEWSYKEKKSFEAHYSWNQVNEYIENRKLSAKPIDESDIQSSWLTLENDEIEIVNRVLLNGEPSAYRGRKGIEPAGAKGVYVLKRPRRNADGTLAIVNDMSRQRRKDIKSKGEQPGNIESTFVYPMLGGRNIQRWKVVSHEFMLVPHKDDTPYGLDEVILSQEAPKTYEWLEFYKEGLLASRIQSGKFYNPETQPWYRLDNVGSYTFSDYKVIWKEQASSFAAVAIGPYSTLPNSDLELFHGKDKPVVVDSKVLMLATDSMDEAYFISAVLNSQSIRDIIDAYAVGLNRGIDVLKNIRIPEFDIDNSLHTQIFKISERIHEKAKYDSDFSQLEKELDDLVKLLY
;
A
#
# COMPACT_ATOMS: atom_id res chain seq x y z
N MET A 1 -34.83 -27.50 6.69
CA MET A 1 -33.37 -27.45 6.43
C MET A 1 -32.90 -28.72 5.72
N LEU A 2 -33.14 -29.92 6.27
CA LEU A 2 -32.78 -31.20 5.63
C LEU A 2 -33.39 -31.41 4.23
N GLY A 3 -34.66 -31.06 4.00
CA GLY A 3 -35.28 -31.19 2.67
C GLY A 3 -34.66 -30.30 1.58
N ILE A 4 -34.30 -29.07 1.94
CA ILE A 4 -33.62 -28.14 1.01
C ILE A 4 -32.21 -28.64 0.67
N ILE A 5 -31.49 -29.20 1.65
CA ILE A 5 -30.17 -29.81 1.42
C ILE A 5 -30.29 -31.01 0.48
N GLN A 6 -31.32 -31.83 0.66
CA GLN A 6 -31.58 -32.99 -0.20
C GLN A 6 -31.94 -32.56 -1.63
N ASP A 7 -32.80 -31.57 -1.79
CA ASP A 7 -33.18 -31.03 -3.11
C ASP A 7 -31.98 -30.42 -3.85
N ILE A 8 -31.11 -29.68 -3.14
CA ILE A 8 -29.86 -29.15 -3.70
C ILE A 8 -28.91 -30.30 -4.09
N TYR A 9 -28.79 -31.33 -3.25
CA TYR A 9 -27.95 -32.50 -3.52
C TYR A 9 -28.43 -33.27 -4.76
N ASP A 10 -29.73 -33.48 -4.90
CA ASP A 10 -30.32 -34.16 -6.06
C ASP A 10 -30.20 -33.32 -7.34
N MET A 11 -30.29 -31.99 -7.23
CA MET A 11 -30.06 -31.06 -8.34
C MET A 11 -28.59 -31.03 -8.78
N LEU A 12 -27.64 -31.11 -7.84
CA LEU A 12 -26.21 -31.23 -8.11
C LEU A 12 -25.83 -32.60 -8.70
N ASN A 13 -26.52 -33.68 -8.33
CA ASN A 13 -26.31 -35.00 -8.95
C ASN A 13 -26.81 -35.08 -10.40
N ASN A 14 -27.73 -34.19 -10.79
CA ASN A 14 -28.17 -34.04 -12.18
C ASN A 14 -27.19 -33.20 -13.03
N PHE A 15 -26.16 -32.59 -12.42
CA PHE A 15 -25.09 -31.93 -13.16
C PHE A 15 -24.18 -32.97 -13.81
N ASP A 16 -24.33 -33.17 -15.11
CA ASP A 16 -23.56 -34.15 -15.86
C ASP A 16 -22.10 -33.70 -16.04
N LEU A 17 -21.19 -34.37 -15.32
CA LEU A 17 -19.76 -34.14 -15.43
C LEU A 17 -19.18 -34.49 -16.83
N ALA A 18 -19.93 -35.20 -17.68
CA ALA A 18 -19.51 -35.54 -19.05
C ALA A 18 -19.36 -34.29 -19.95
N THR A 19 -20.06 -33.20 -19.64
CA THR A 19 -19.90 -31.91 -20.33
C THR A 19 -18.48 -31.37 -20.19
N TYR A 20 -17.81 -31.62 -19.05
CA TYR A 20 -16.43 -31.21 -18.78
C TYR A 20 -15.40 -32.00 -19.58
N LYS A 21 -15.73 -33.22 -20.04
CA LYS A 21 -14.87 -34.02 -20.93
C LYS A 21 -14.96 -33.58 -22.39
N LEU A 22 -16.10 -33.01 -22.81
CA LEU A 22 -16.39 -32.68 -24.20
C LEU A 22 -15.91 -31.28 -24.61
N ARG A 23 -15.74 -30.35 -23.66
CA ARG A 23 -15.21 -28.99 -23.89
C ARG A 23 -14.32 -28.50 -22.72
N PRO A 24 -13.07 -28.99 -22.61
CA PRO A 24 -12.14 -28.59 -21.54
C PRO A 24 -11.85 -27.07 -21.53
N GLU A 25 -11.94 -26.45 -22.70
CA GLU A 25 -11.69 -25.02 -22.94
C GLU A 25 -12.75 -24.11 -22.31
N SER A 26 -13.94 -24.66 -22.03
CA SER A 26 -15.06 -23.97 -21.37
C SER A 26 -15.15 -24.21 -19.87
N ILE A 27 -14.12 -24.80 -19.25
CA ILE A 27 -13.97 -24.86 -17.78
C ILE A 27 -13.64 -23.43 -17.30
N GLN A 28 -14.69 -22.61 -17.25
CA GLN A 28 -14.76 -21.34 -16.55
C GLN A 28 -15.02 -21.62 -15.07
N ASP A 29 -14.54 -20.77 -14.17
CA ASP A 29 -14.51 -20.99 -12.72
C ASP A 29 -15.91 -20.84 -12.09
N VAL A 30 -16.79 -21.81 -12.35
CA VAL A 30 -18.15 -21.89 -11.79
C VAL A 30 -18.10 -21.84 -10.25
N LEU A 31 -17.05 -22.37 -9.64
CA LEU A 31 -16.89 -22.40 -8.18
C LEU A 31 -16.54 -21.03 -7.60
N GLN A 32 -15.76 -20.22 -8.31
CA GLN A 32 -15.52 -18.83 -7.94
C GLN A 32 -16.80 -18.00 -8.04
N GLU A 33 -17.64 -18.19 -9.06
CA GLU A 33 -18.93 -17.48 -9.16
C GLU A 33 -19.86 -17.84 -7.99
N VAL A 34 -19.88 -19.13 -7.61
CA VAL A 34 -20.59 -19.60 -6.41
C VAL A 34 -20.01 -18.96 -5.14
N TYR A 35 -18.68 -18.91 -4.98
CA TYR A 35 -18.02 -18.24 -3.86
C TYR A 35 -18.38 -16.76 -3.76
N MET A 36 -18.31 -16.04 -4.88
CA MET A 36 -18.64 -14.60 -4.96
C MET A 36 -20.11 -14.31 -4.62
N THR A 37 -21.00 -15.29 -4.85
CA THR A 37 -22.42 -15.20 -4.51
C THR A 37 -22.68 -15.52 -3.04
N LEU A 38 -21.94 -16.48 -2.46
CA LEU A 38 -22.12 -16.93 -1.08
C LEU A 38 -21.46 -16.01 -0.04
N ILE A 39 -20.29 -15.43 -0.34
CA ILE A 39 -19.56 -14.58 0.61
C ILE A 39 -19.81 -13.08 0.35
N PRO A 40 -20.40 -12.34 1.32
CA PRO A 40 -20.65 -10.92 1.20
C PRO A 40 -19.38 -10.09 0.88
N GLU A 41 -19.55 -9.03 0.10
CA GLU A 41 -18.46 -8.15 -0.34
C GLU A 41 -17.64 -7.58 0.83
N ASN A 42 -18.31 -7.17 1.92
CA ASN A 42 -17.65 -6.60 3.09
C ASN A 42 -16.74 -7.59 3.82
N ILE A 43 -17.04 -8.90 3.77
CA ILE A 43 -16.18 -9.93 4.36
C ILE A 43 -14.95 -10.16 3.47
N ARG A 44 -15.13 -10.23 2.15
CA ARG A 44 -14.00 -10.32 1.19
C ARG A 44 -13.04 -9.13 1.30
N HIS A 45 -13.56 -7.91 1.46
CA HIS A 45 -12.75 -6.71 1.70
C HIS A 45 -11.94 -6.77 2.99
N LEU A 46 -12.49 -7.34 4.07
CA LEU A 46 -11.77 -7.50 5.34
C LEU A 46 -10.65 -8.54 5.25
N LEU A 47 -10.82 -9.54 4.39
CA LEU A 47 -9.82 -10.58 4.10
C LEU A 47 -8.80 -10.16 3.03
N GLY A 48 -8.98 -9.01 2.38
CA GLY A 48 -8.10 -8.55 1.29
C GLY A 48 -8.20 -9.42 0.03
N GLU A 49 -9.27 -10.19 -0.14
CA GLU A 49 -9.43 -11.16 -1.23
C GLU A 49 -9.99 -10.50 -2.49
N TYR A 50 -9.12 -10.33 -3.49
CA TYR A 50 -9.50 -9.93 -4.84
C TYR A 50 -9.15 -11.05 -5.83
N PHE A 51 -10.13 -11.49 -6.60
CA PHE A 51 -9.89 -12.50 -7.61
C PHE A 51 -9.11 -11.93 -8.79
N SER A 52 -8.05 -12.62 -9.20
CA SER A 52 -7.20 -12.27 -10.33
C SER A 52 -7.79 -12.80 -11.64
N PRO A 53 -8.20 -11.95 -12.60
CA PRO A 53 -8.67 -12.38 -13.91
C PRO A 53 -7.68 -13.29 -14.67
N ASP A 54 -8.20 -14.13 -15.56
CA ASP A 54 -7.39 -15.05 -16.36
C ASP A 54 -6.35 -14.32 -17.21
N TRP A 55 -6.70 -13.19 -17.84
CA TRP A 55 -5.76 -12.42 -18.67
C TRP A 55 -4.57 -11.87 -17.89
N ILE A 56 -4.75 -11.43 -16.63
CA ILE A 56 -3.64 -10.89 -15.84
C ILE A 56 -2.76 -12.03 -15.33
N VAL A 57 -3.36 -13.18 -15.03
CA VAL A 57 -2.65 -14.40 -14.65
C VAL A 57 -1.82 -14.92 -15.83
N GLU A 58 -2.40 -14.99 -17.03
CA GLU A 58 -1.69 -15.37 -18.26
C GLU A 58 -0.49 -14.45 -18.52
N HIS A 59 -0.69 -13.13 -18.42
CA HIS A 59 0.41 -12.18 -18.59
C HIS A 59 1.51 -12.40 -17.55
N SER A 60 1.14 -12.62 -16.29
CA SER A 60 2.09 -12.91 -15.19
C SER A 60 2.92 -14.18 -15.46
N LEU A 61 2.27 -15.25 -15.92
CA LEU A 61 2.95 -16.51 -16.28
C LEU A 61 3.86 -16.34 -17.50
N ASP A 62 3.53 -15.43 -18.44
CA ASP A 62 4.40 -15.07 -19.55
C ASP A 62 5.62 -14.27 -19.10
N ARG A 63 5.46 -13.38 -18.11
CA ARG A 63 6.55 -12.57 -17.55
C ARG A 63 7.61 -13.41 -16.83
N VAL A 64 7.20 -14.43 -16.08
CA VAL A 64 8.14 -15.40 -15.48
C VAL A 64 8.63 -16.46 -16.47
N GLY A 65 8.20 -16.40 -17.74
CA GLY A 65 8.63 -17.35 -18.76
C GLY A 65 8.10 -18.78 -18.59
N TYR A 66 7.04 -19.02 -17.80
CA TYR A 66 6.48 -20.36 -17.63
C TYR A 66 5.66 -20.79 -18.85
N LYS A 67 6.19 -21.78 -19.59
CA LYS A 67 5.58 -22.32 -20.82
C LYS A 67 4.88 -23.68 -20.66
N GLY A 68 4.70 -24.14 -19.42
CA GLY A 68 4.08 -25.44 -19.12
C GLY A 68 5.07 -26.62 -19.08
N ASP A 69 6.36 -26.37 -18.88
CA ASP A 69 7.34 -27.47 -18.76
C ASP A 69 7.02 -28.35 -17.55
N LEU A 70 6.77 -29.64 -17.81
CA LEU A 70 6.46 -30.65 -16.79
C LEU A 70 7.49 -30.74 -15.67
N ASN A 71 8.76 -30.43 -15.92
CA ASN A 71 9.84 -30.57 -14.94
C ASN A 71 10.11 -29.30 -14.13
N LYS A 72 9.40 -28.20 -14.45
CA LYS A 72 9.57 -26.93 -13.75
C LYS A 72 8.56 -26.79 -12.63
N LYS A 73 9.05 -26.37 -11.46
CA LYS A 73 8.28 -26.22 -10.23
C LYS A 73 7.73 -24.80 -10.13
N ILE A 74 6.43 -24.67 -9.96
CA ILE A 74 5.72 -23.39 -9.77
C ILE A 74 4.83 -23.43 -8.54
N ILE A 75 4.77 -22.32 -7.80
CA ILE A 75 3.90 -22.17 -6.64
C ILE A 75 3.16 -20.83 -6.64
N ASP A 76 1.92 -20.85 -6.15
CA ASP A 76 1.23 -19.68 -5.64
C ASP A 76 1.04 -19.79 -4.11
N PRO A 77 1.76 -18.99 -3.30
CA PRO A 77 1.73 -19.09 -1.84
C PRO A 77 0.49 -18.44 -1.21
N THR A 78 -0.38 -17.82 -2.00
CA THR A 78 -1.66 -17.22 -1.56
C THR A 78 -2.70 -17.41 -2.67
N CYS A 79 -2.96 -18.68 -3.02
CA CYS A 79 -3.56 -19.05 -4.29
C CYS A 79 -5.04 -18.69 -4.45
N GLY A 80 -5.73 -18.30 -3.37
CA GLY A 80 -7.16 -18.02 -3.39
C GLY A 80 -7.93 -19.22 -3.94
N SER A 81 -8.83 -18.97 -4.92
CA SER A 81 -9.55 -20.03 -5.65
C SER A 81 -8.74 -20.72 -6.74
N GLY A 82 -7.44 -20.44 -6.84
CA GLY A 82 -6.48 -21.20 -7.64
C GLY A 82 -6.22 -20.68 -9.04
N ALA A 83 -6.52 -19.40 -9.35
CA ALA A 83 -6.40 -18.87 -10.72
C ALA A 83 -5.02 -19.10 -11.35
N PHE A 84 -3.93 -18.74 -10.65
CA PHE A 84 -2.56 -18.99 -11.11
C PHE A 84 -2.24 -20.48 -11.29
N VAL A 85 -2.65 -21.30 -10.32
CA VAL A 85 -2.45 -22.75 -10.35
C VAL A 85 -3.19 -23.40 -11.53
N VAL A 86 -4.44 -23.04 -11.75
CA VAL A 86 -5.28 -23.54 -12.85
C VAL A 86 -4.71 -23.13 -14.21
N GLN A 87 -4.26 -21.88 -14.35
CA GLN A 87 -3.66 -21.44 -15.61
C GLN A 87 -2.29 -22.10 -15.86
N ALA A 88 -1.49 -22.33 -14.82
CA ALA A 88 -0.26 -23.12 -14.93
C ALA A 88 -0.54 -24.58 -15.34
N LEU A 89 -1.58 -25.20 -14.77
CA LEU A 89 -2.07 -26.52 -15.17
C LEU A 89 -2.49 -26.53 -16.64
N LYS A 90 -3.36 -25.60 -17.07
CA LYS A 90 -3.82 -25.51 -18.46
C LYS A 90 -2.65 -25.38 -19.44
N ARG A 91 -1.62 -24.59 -19.12
CA ARG A 91 -0.40 -24.48 -19.95
C ARG A 91 0.36 -25.79 -20.05
N THR A 92 0.53 -26.50 -18.94
CA THR A 92 1.24 -27.79 -18.88
C THR A 92 0.48 -28.91 -19.58
N ILE A 93 -0.84 -28.95 -19.41
CA ILE A 93 -1.73 -29.88 -20.11
C ILE A 93 -1.62 -29.65 -21.62
N ARG A 94 -1.62 -28.38 -22.04
CA ARG A 94 -1.52 -28.00 -23.45
C ARG A 94 -0.17 -28.36 -24.06
N SER A 95 0.94 -28.20 -23.34
CA SER A 95 2.27 -28.63 -23.84
C SER A 95 2.35 -30.15 -24.03
N GLU A 96 1.51 -30.90 -23.32
CA GLU A 96 1.34 -32.35 -23.47
C GLU A 96 0.20 -32.74 -24.44
N ASN A 97 -0.16 -31.85 -25.38
CA ASN A 97 -1.22 -32.07 -26.38
C ASN A 97 -2.62 -32.37 -25.77
N ASN A 98 -2.92 -31.80 -24.61
CA ASN A 98 -4.17 -31.98 -23.86
C ASN A 98 -4.45 -33.43 -23.45
N SER A 99 -3.41 -34.27 -23.39
CA SER A 99 -3.52 -35.68 -23.01
C SER A 99 -2.44 -36.05 -22.00
N ILE A 100 -2.89 -36.50 -20.82
CA ILE A 100 -2.04 -36.84 -19.68
C ILE A 100 -2.31 -38.27 -19.24
N ASN A 101 -1.23 -39.02 -19.04
CA ASN A 101 -1.30 -40.32 -18.39
C ASN A 101 -1.05 -40.17 -16.87
N TYR A 102 -1.26 -41.26 -16.14
CA TYR A 102 -1.09 -41.29 -14.68
C TYR A 102 0.28 -40.80 -14.20
N GLU A 103 1.37 -41.20 -14.85
CA GLU A 103 2.74 -40.80 -14.47
C GLU A 103 2.96 -39.29 -14.62
N LYS A 104 2.49 -38.70 -15.73
CA LYS A 104 2.53 -37.25 -15.94
C LYS A 104 1.65 -36.51 -14.92
N ALA A 105 0.47 -37.03 -14.59
CA ALA A 105 -0.39 -36.45 -13.58
C ALA A 105 0.31 -36.36 -12.21
N LYS A 106 1.10 -37.38 -11.84
CA LYS A 106 1.92 -37.38 -10.62
C LYS A 106 3.01 -36.30 -10.67
N ILE A 107 3.75 -36.21 -11.78
CA ILE A 107 4.78 -35.17 -11.97
C ILE A 107 4.17 -33.76 -11.85
N ILE A 108 2.99 -33.55 -12.45
CA ILE A 108 2.27 -32.28 -12.37
C ILE A 108 1.92 -31.94 -10.91
N THR A 109 1.42 -32.90 -10.14
CA THR A 109 1.06 -32.69 -8.73
C THR A 109 2.25 -32.49 -7.80
N ASP A 110 3.46 -32.91 -8.21
CA ASP A 110 4.68 -32.64 -7.46
C ASP A 110 5.27 -31.24 -7.76
N ASN A 111 4.88 -30.65 -8.90
CA ASN A 111 5.50 -29.45 -9.43
C ASN A 111 4.62 -28.20 -9.41
N ILE A 112 3.29 -28.32 -9.41
CA ILE A 112 2.36 -27.17 -9.39
C ILE A 112 1.64 -27.11 -8.04
N VAL A 113 2.02 -26.19 -7.17
CA VAL A 113 1.58 -26.17 -5.76
C VAL A 113 0.82 -24.88 -5.43
N GLY A 114 -0.14 -24.94 -4.51
CA GLY A 114 -0.86 -23.76 -4.02
C GLY A 114 -1.10 -23.80 -2.50
N PHE A 115 -0.92 -22.66 -1.83
CA PHE A 115 -1.30 -22.48 -0.42
C PHE A 115 -2.32 -21.38 -0.28
N ASP A 116 -3.28 -21.55 0.62
CA ASP A 116 -4.13 -20.45 1.06
C ASP A 116 -4.53 -20.63 2.52
N LEU A 117 -4.63 -19.54 3.27
CA LEU A 117 -5.03 -19.58 4.68
C LEU A 117 -6.55 -19.77 4.82
N ASN A 118 -7.34 -19.30 3.85
CA ASN A 118 -8.80 -19.42 3.86
C ASN A 118 -9.20 -20.83 3.39
N PRO A 119 -9.83 -21.65 4.26
CA PRO A 119 -10.25 -23.00 3.92
C PRO A 119 -11.20 -23.08 2.71
N ILE A 120 -12.08 -22.09 2.54
CA ILE A 120 -13.07 -22.10 1.46
C ILE A 120 -12.38 -21.88 0.12
N SER A 121 -11.51 -20.86 0.03
CA SER A 121 -10.72 -20.55 -1.16
C SER A 121 -9.84 -21.73 -1.57
N ALA A 122 -9.10 -22.31 -0.62
CA ALA A 122 -8.27 -23.48 -0.85
C ALA A 122 -9.08 -24.70 -1.35
N VAL A 123 -10.27 -24.95 -0.79
CA VAL A 123 -11.15 -26.04 -1.27
C VAL A 123 -11.62 -25.78 -2.70
N SER A 124 -11.99 -24.55 -3.04
CA SER A 124 -12.32 -24.16 -4.42
C SER A 124 -11.14 -24.37 -5.37
N ALA A 125 -9.94 -23.93 -4.99
CA ALA A 125 -8.72 -24.17 -5.76
C ALA A 125 -8.45 -25.66 -5.97
N LYS A 126 -8.64 -26.48 -4.93
CA LYS A 126 -8.49 -27.93 -5.00
C LYS A 126 -9.49 -28.58 -5.95
N ALA A 127 -10.75 -28.15 -5.92
CA ALA A 127 -11.77 -28.62 -6.84
C ALA A 127 -11.46 -28.21 -8.30
N ASN A 128 -11.04 -26.96 -8.53
CA ASN A 128 -10.63 -26.48 -9.85
C ASN A 128 -9.40 -27.23 -10.39
N TYR A 129 -8.43 -27.52 -9.52
CA TYR A 129 -7.27 -28.35 -9.84
C TYR A 129 -7.71 -29.75 -10.31
N ILE A 130 -8.59 -30.41 -9.55
CA ILE A 130 -9.11 -31.74 -9.87
C ILE A 130 -9.83 -31.70 -11.22
N LEU A 131 -10.79 -30.79 -11.40
CA LEU A 131 -11.55 -30.71 -12.65
C LEU A 131 -10.64 -30.48 -13.87
N THR A 132 -9.66 -29.59 -13.74
CA THR A 132 -8.71 -29.26 -14.81
C THR A 132 -7.79 -30.43 -15.14
N LEU A 133 -7.21 -31.08 -14.13
CA LEU A 133 -6.30 -32.21 -14.34
C LEU A 133 -7.06 -33.43 -14.88
N PHE A 134 -8.12 -33.86 -14.20
CA PHE A 134 -8.81 -35.12 -14.49
C PHE A 134 -9.65 -35.07 -15.77
N SER A 135 -10.06 -33.88 -16.23
CA SER A 135 -10.69 -33.74 -17.56
C SER A 135 -9.72 -34.09 -18.71
N SER A 136 -8.41 -34.05 -18.45
CA SER A 136 -7.35 -34.29 -19.44
C SER A 136 -6.65 -35.65 -19.29
N ILE A 137 -7.07 -36.47 -18.32
CA ILE A 137 -6.47 -37.79 -18.08
C ILE A 137 -7.07 -38.84 -19.03
N GLU A 138 -6.19 -39.61 -19.66
CA GLU A 138 -6.56 -40.80 -20.43
C GLU A 138 -6.80 -42.02 -19.52
N GLY A 139 -7.81 -42.83 -19.85
CA GLY A 139 -8.15 -44.05 -19.11
C GLY A 139 -9.22 -43.84 -18.03
N LYS A 140 -9.45 -44.88 -17.23
CA LYS A 140 -10.36 -44.81 -16.07
C LYS A 140 -9.56 -44.47 -14.83
N LEU A 141 -10.17 -43.69 -13.93
CA LEU A 141 -9.65 -43.44 -12.58
C LEU A 141 -9.32 -44.73 -11.82
N SER A 142 -10.02 -45.83 -12.11
CA SER A 142 -9.78 -47.16 -11.53
C SER A 142 -8.44 -47.77 -11.92
N ASP A 143 -7.79 -47.26 -12.97
CA ASP A 143 -6.55 -47.81 -13.51
C ASP A 143 -5.32 -47.26 -12.75
N PHE A 144 -5.53 -46.40 -11.76
CA PHE A 144 -4.47 -45.76 -11.00
C PHE A 144 -3.91 -46.74 -9.97
N SER A 145 -2.60 -46.96 -10.01
CA SER A 145 -1.90 -47.89 -9.11
C SER A 145 -1.81 -47.37 -7.67
N SER A 146 -1.92 -46.05 -7.46
CA SER A 146 -1.98 -45.42 -6.15
C SER A 146 -2.79 -44.11 -6.17
N PRO A 147 -3.22 -43.58 -5.01
CA PRO A 147 -3.88 -42.28 -4.94
C PRO A 147 -2.97 -41.14 -5.40
N ILE A 148 -3.54 -40.15 -6.10
CA ILE A 148 -2.86 -38.89 -6.43
C ILE A 148 -3.18 -37.85 -5.35
N SER A 149 -2.15 -37.28 -4.76
CA SER A 149 -2.30 -36.16 -3.82
C SER A 149 -2.46 -34.85 -4.59
N ILE A 150 -3.50 -34.07 -4.28
CA ILE A 150 -3.71 -32.77 -4.90
C ILE A 150 -3.01 -31.70 -4.05
N PRO A 151 -2.03 -30.96 -4.60
CA PRO A 151 -1.09 -30.12 -3.86
C PRO A 151 -1.65 -28.72 -3.54
N ILE A 152 -2.89 -28.69 -3.06
CA ILE A 152 -3.53 -27.48 -2.54
C ILE A 152 -3.73 -27.65 -1.04
N TYR A 153 -3.14 -26.74 -0.27
CA TYR A 153 -3.07 -26.86 1.18
C TYR A 153 -3.63 -25.63 1.89
N ILE A 154 -4.37 -25.88 2.97
CA ILE A 154 -4.91 -24.85 3.86
C ILE A 154 -3.82 -24.50 4.87
N SER A 155 -3.04 -23.45 4.62
CA SER A 155 -1.87 -23.11 5.43
C SER A 155 -1.52 -21.62 5.39
N ASP A 156 -0.87 -21.15 6.46
CA ASP A 156 -0.22 -19.83 6.50
C ASP A 156 1.13 -19.89 5.78
N SER A 157 1.26 -19.17 4.66
CA SER A 157 2.50 -19.09 3.88
C SER A 157 3.56 -18.16 4.45
N VAL A 158 3.26 -17.43 5.53
CA VAL A 158 4.16 -16.50 6.20
C VAL A 158 4.67 -17.08 7.52
N LEU A 159 3.77 -17.40 8.44
CA LEU A 159 4.13 -17.82 9.79
C LEU A 159 4.68 -19.25 9.82
N SER A 160 4.06 -20.20 9.12
CA SER A 160 4.43 -21.62 9.21
C SER A 160 5.91 -21.87 8.86
N PRO A 161 6.43 -21.38 7.71
CA PRO A 161 7.85 -21.58 7.37
C PRO A 161 8.82 -20.96 8.38
N ILE A 162 8.44 -19.82 8.97
CA ILE A 162 9.28 -19.05 9.89
C ILE A 162 9.39 -19.75 11.22
N VAL A 163 8.26 -20.08 11.85
CA VAL A 163 8.22 -20.85 13.10
C VAL A 163 9.04 -22.15 12.94
N TYR A 164 8.89 -22.84 11.80
CA TYR A 164 9.67 -24.03 11.53
C TYR A 164 11.19 -23.80 11.44
N SER A 165 11.61 -22.74 10.75
CA SER A 165 13.04 -22.43 10.56
C SER A 165 13.76 -22.04 11.86
N GLU A 166 13.04 -21.53 12.86
CA GLU A 166 13.61 -21.05 14.13
C GLU A 166 13.67 -22.15 15.22
N GLU A 167 13.00 -23.27 15.01
CA GLU A 167 12.97 -24.38 15.95
C GLU A 167 14.05 -25.45 15.69
N ASN A 168 14.21 -26.37 16.65
CA ASN A 168 15.21 -27.45 16.66
C ASN A 168 15.39 -28.12 15.28
N ILE A 169 16.62 -28.50 14.93
CA ILE A 169 16.96 -29.19 13.66
C ILE A 169 16.12 -30.47 13.45
N GLU A 170 15.69 -31.14 14.52
CA GLU A 170 15.01 -32.43 14.43
C GLU A 170 13.47 -32.37 14.60
N THR A 171 12.93 -31.34 15.25
CA THR A 171 11.50 -31.22 15.59
C THR A 171 11.01 -29.77 15.50
N PHE A 172 9.69 -29.58 15.40
CA PHE A 172 9.05 -28.27 15.52
C PHE A 172 7.73 -28.34 16.28
N LYS A 173 7.28 -27.21 16.83
CA LYS A 173 6.10 -27.06 17.65
C LYS A 173 4.96 -26.47 16.82
N ALA A 174 3.98 -27.31 16.54
CA ALA A 174 2.72 -26.94 15.91
C ALA A 174 1.73 -26.42 16.96
N GLN A 175 1.52 -25.10 17.00
CA GLN A 175 0.47 -24.52 17.85
C GLN A 175 -0.91 -24.71 17.22
N THR A 176 -1.84 -25.31 17.95
CA THR A 176 -3.23 -25.50 17.51
C THR A 176 -4.22 -25.05 18.58
N SER A 177 -5.50 -24.90 18.22
CA SER A 177 -6.55 -24.49 19.16
C SER A 177 -6.83 -25.52 20.27
N VAL A 178 -6.45 -26.78 20.07
CA VAL A 178 -6.66 -27.87 21.05
C VAL A 178 -5.44 -28.20 21.90
N GLY A 179 -4.26 -27.75 21.47
CA GLY A 179 -3.00 -28.00 22.13
C GLY A 179 -1.81 -27.80 21.20
N ASP A 180 -0.62 -27.79 21.79
CA ASP A 180 0.62 -27.71 21.03
C ASP A 180 1.12 -29.13 20.76
N PHE A 181 1.49 -29.42 19.51
CA PHE A 181 2.07 -30.72 19.13
C PHE A 181 3.54 -30.55 18.73
N ILE A 182 4.40 -31.45 19.21
CA ILE A 182 5.79 -31.51 18.74
C ILE A 182 5.87 -32.52 17.60
N ILE A 183 6.22 -32.06 16.41
CA ILE A 183 6.22 -32.84 15.18
C ILE A 183 7.67 -33.03 14.70
N PRO A 184 8.09 -34.25 14.30
CA PRO A 184 9.38 -34.47 13.66
C PRO A 184 9.53 -33.71 12.34
N LYS A 185 10.75 -33.24 12.08
CA LYS A 185 11.13 -32.73 10.75
C LYS A 185 11.48 -33.91 9.84
N PHE A 186 10.86 -33.97 8.67
CA PHE A 186 11.12 -34.97 7.64
C PHE A 186 11.97 -34.39 6.50
N ASP A 187 12.61 -35.24 5.72
CA ASP A 187 13.44 -34.82 4.59
C ASP A 187 12.65 -34.60 3.30
N SER A 188 11.46 -35.22 3.20
CA SER A 188 10.54 -35.04 2.08
C SER A 188 9.10 -34.84 2.54
N PHE A 189 8.32 -34.15 1.71
CA PHE A 189 6.88 -34.01 1.92
C PHE A 189 6.19 -35.37 1.94
N ASP A 190 6.54 -36.28 1.03
CA ASP A 190 5.93 -37.61 0.94
C ASP A 190 6.10 -38.41 2.22
N GLU A 191 7.30 -38.39 2.80
CA GLU A 191 7.60 -39.08 4.05
C GLU A 191 6.78 -38.51 5.21
N GLY A 192 6.78 -37.18 5.37
CA GLY A 192 6.01 -36.54 6.43
C GLY A 192 4.50 -36.66 6.24
N SER A 193 4.01 -36.55 5.00
CA SER A 193 2.60 -36.70 4.64
C SER A 193 2.14 -38.11 4.97
N LYS A 194 2.92 -39.12 4.59
CA LYS A 194 2.64 -40.52 4.91
C LYS A 194 2.64 -40.76 6.40
N PHE A 195 3.60 -40.20 7.14
CA PHE A 195 3.62 -40.27 8.61
C PHE A 195 2.34 -39.69 9.23
N LEU A 196 1.89 -38.53 8.77
CA LEU A 196 0.65 -37.89 9.26
C LEU A 196 -0.62 -38.65 8.86
N ASP A 197 -0.61 -39.35 7.72
CA ASP A 197 -1.72 -40.24 7.34
C ASP A 197 -1.70 -41.52 8.22
N ASP A 198 -0.54 -42.12 8.44
CA ASP A 198 -0.34 -43.35 9.22
C ASP A 198 -0.65 -43.13 10.72
N ILE A 199 -0.32 -41.95 11.26
CA ILE A 199 -0.69 -41.59 12.63
C ILE A 199 -2.20 -41.40 12.77
N SER A 200 -2.84 -40.72 11.81
CA SER A 200 -4.30 -40.54 11.78
C SER A 200 -5.03 -41.89 11.71
N ASP A 201 -4.60 -42.80 10.82
CA ASP A 201 -5.17 -44.16 10.71
C ASP A 201 -5.02 -44.96 12.01
N SER A 202 -3.88 -44.80 12.70
CA SER A 202 -3.60 -45.53 13.94
C SER A 202 -4.42 -45.02 15.11
N VAL A 203 -4.60 -43.70 15.21
CA VAL A 203 -5.47 -43.05 16.21
C VAL A 203 -6.94 -43.42 15.97
N GLU A 204 -7.42 -43.37 14.72
CA GLU A 204 -8.79 -43.74 14.34
C GLU A 204 -9.11 -45.22 14.65
N LYS A 205 -8.10 -46.09 14.58
CA LYS A 205 -8.21 -47.52 14.93
C LYS A 205 -7.90 -47.84 16.40
N ASP A 206 -7.76 -46.82 17.26
CA ASP A 206 -7.47 -46.97 18.69
C ASP A 206 -6.22 -47.84 18.98
N ARG A 207 -5.21 -47.81 18.10
CA ARG A 207 -4.01 -48.64 18.28
C ARG A 207 -3.18 -48.14 19.49
N PRO A 208 -2.65 -49.03 20.34
CA PRO A 208 -1.65 -48.65 21.34
C PRO A 208 -0.36 -48.11 20.68
N PHE A 209 0.34 -47.18 21.34
CA PHE A 209 1.59 -46.61 20.82
C PHE A 209 2.63 -47.66 20.45
N SER A 210 2.76 -48.74 21.23
CA SER A 210 3.70 -49.84 20.94
C SER A 210 3.43 -50.54 19.59
N VAL A 211 2.16 -50.61 19.19
CA VAL A 211 1.75 -51.18 17.90
C VAL A 211 2.06 -50.18 16.78
N PHE A 212 1.79 -48.89 16.99
CA PHE A 212 2.14 -47.83 16.04
C PHE A 212 3.65 -47.73 15.82
N ASP A 213 4.46 -47.76 16.89
CA ASP A 213 5.93 -47.77 16.82
C ASP A 213 6.44 -48.95 15.99
N SER A 214 5.94 -50.16 16.26
CA SER A 214 6.37 -51.38 15.54
C SER A 214 5.96 -51.38 14.06
N LEU A 215 4.78 -50.85 13.74
CA LEU A 215 4.27 -50.86 12.37
C LEU A 215 4.87 -49.74 11.51
N ILE A 216 5.10 -48.57 12.09
CA ILE A 216 5.43 -47.33 11.37
C ILE A 216 6.82 -46.81 11.78
N LEU A 217 7.00 -46.42 13.05
CA LEU A 217 8.21 -45.68 13.48
C LEU A 217 9.50 -46.50 13.40
N GLN A 218 9.46 -47.81 13.62
CA GLN A 218 10.65 -48.67 13.47
C GLN A 218 11.15 -48.74 12.02
N LYS A 219 10.29 -48.43 11.05
CA LYS A 219 10.63 -48.37 9.63
C LYS A 219 11.11 -46.97 9.21
N MET A 220 10.92 -45.97 10.05
CA MET A 220 11.37 -44.59 9.84
C MET A 220 12.67 -44.40 10.63
N GLY A 221 13.73 -43.88 10.00
CA GLY A 221 15.05 -43.71 10.62
C GLY A 221 15.12 -42.61 11.68
N LEU A 222 14.11 -42.48 12.55
CA LEU A 222 13.94 -41.39 13.50
C LEU A 222 14.94 -41.45 14.65
N SER A 223 15.45 -40.28 15.05
CA SER A 223 16.30 -40.11 16.24
C SER A 223 15.53 -40.42 17.53
N LYS A 224 16.24 -40.55 18.65
CA LYS A 224 15.60 -40.72 19.97
C LYS A 224 14.69 -39.53 20.31
N ILE A 225 15.16 -38.29 20.05
CA ILE A 225 14.39 -37.07 20.31
C ILE A 225 13.12 -37.04 19.47
N GLN A 226 13.21 -37.41 18.19
CA GLN A 226 12.05 -37.47 17.30
C GLN A 226 11.05 -38.55 17.77
N ARG A 227 11.53 -39.74 18.16
CA ARG A 227 10.64 -40.79 18.68
C ARG A 227 9.95 -40.39 19.98
N ASP A 228 10.66 -39.76 20.90
CA ASP A 228 10.09 -39.28 22.17
C ASP A 228 8.99 -38.24 21.88
N ALA A 229 9.24 -37.30 20.96
CA ALA A 229 8.24 -36.32 20.52
C ALA A 229 7.01 -36.97 19.87
N VAL A 230 7.19 -37.98 19.02
CA VAL A 230 6.07 -38.71 18.41
C VAL A 230 5.26 -39.47 19.47
N SER A 231 5.92 -40.03 20.49
CA SER A 231 5.23 -40.72 21.59
C SER A 231 4.29 -39.77 22.33
N GLU A 232 4.79 -38.61 22.73
CA GLU A 232 3.98 -37.58 23.41
C GLU A 232 2.83 -37.11 22.52
N MET A 233 3.13 -36.79 21.25
CA MET A 233 2.12 -36.37 20.27
C MET A 233 1.03 -37.44 20.08
N TYR A 234 1.40 -38.71 19.97
CA TYR A 234 0.47 -39.82 19.77
C TYR A 234 -0.48 -39.97 20.97
N GLU A 235 0.04 -39.92 22.19
CA GLU A 235 -0.75 -40.01 23.41
C GLU A 235 -1.74 -38.84 23.53
N ASP A 236 -1.29 -37.62 23.24
CA ASP A 236 -2.15 -36.45 23.21
C ASP A 236 -3.25 -36.58 22.16
N MET A 237 -2.93 -37.00 20.93
CA MET A 237 -3.92 -37.24 19.87
C MET A 237 -4.97 -38.29 20.26
N VAL A 238 -4.56 -39.41 20.86
CA VAL A 238 -5.49 -40.45 21.34
C VAL A 238 -6.37 -39.89 22.46
N ARG A 239 -5.82 -39.07 23.36
CA ARG A 239 -6.60 -38.40 24.42
C ARG A 239 -7.67 -37.49 23.83
N TYR A 240 -7.32 -36.67 22.82
CA TYR A 240 -8.27 -35.79 22.15
C TYR A 240 -9.34 -36.59 21.39
N HIS A 241 -8.94 -37.63 20.65
CA HIS A 241 -9.87 -38.50 19.94
C HIS A 241 -10.93 -39.12 20.87
N ARG A 242 -10.49 -39.66 22.02
CA ARG A 242 -11.38 -40.27 23.03
C ARG A 242 -12.30 -39.25 23.73
N SER A 243 -11.95 -37.97 23.71
CA SER A 243 -12.78 -36.88 24.25
C SER A 243 -13.86 -36.38 23.28
N ALA A 244 -14.14 -37.11 22.19
CA ALA A 244 -15.04 -36.74 21.10
C ALA A 244 -14.62 -35.44 20.37
N GLN A 245 -13.32 -35.14 20.39
CA GLN A 245 -12.72 -34.15 19.50
C GLN A 245 -12.12 -34.92 18.32
N ASP A 246 -12.88 -34.98 17.22
CA ASP A 246 -12.68 -35.76 15.97
C ASP A 246 -11.25 -36.26 15.67
N SER A 247 -11.10 -37.49 15.14
CA SER A 247 -9.82 -38.12 14.73
C SER A 247 -9.06 -37.44 13.57
N PHE A 248 -9.51 -36.26 13.13
CA PHE A 248 -9.02 -35.60 11.91
C PHE A 248 -7.68 -34.86 12.07
N TRP A 249 -7.05 -34.93 13.24
CA TRP A 249 -5.88 -34.11 13.61
C TRP A 249 -4.66 -34.31 12.71
N GLY A 250 -4.29 -35.54 12.34
CA GLY A 250 -3.17 -35.77 11.41
C GLY A 250 -3.39 -35.11 10.04
N ARG A 251 -4.64 -35.11 9.55
CA ARG A 251 -5.03 -34.41 8.31
C ARG A 251 -5.03 -32.88 8.46
N ILE A 252 -5.38 -32.35 9.64
CA ILE A 252 -5.30 -30.90 9.92
C ILE A 252 -3.83 -30.46 9.94
N LEU A 253 -2.97 -31.20 10.64
CA LEU A 253 -1.54 -30.91 10.70
C LEU A 253 -0.91 -31.00 9.30
N LYS A 254 -1.28 -32.00 8.50
CA LYS A 254 -0.80 -32.17 7.12
C LYS A 254 -1.11 -30.96 6.25
N ASN A 255 -2.31 -30.38 6.36
CA ASN A 255 -2.65 -29.16 5.63
C ASN A 255 -1.95 -27.94 6.21
N SER A 256 -1.98 -27.78 7.53
CA SER A 256 -1.50 -26.58 8.22
C SER A 256 0.02 -26.39 8.11
N PHE A 257 0.78 -27.49 8.01
CA PHE A 257 2.25 -27.48 7.96
C PHE A 257 2.81 -27.96 6.61
N ALA A 258 2.00 -27.99 5.56
CA ALA A 258 2.49 -28.32 4.22
C ALA A 258 3.67 -27.44 3.74
N PRO A 259 3.67 -26.10 3.92
CA PRO A 259 4.79 -25.25 3.49
C PRO A 259 6.12 -25.62 4.14
N VAL A 260 6.01 -26.09 5.37
CA VAL A 260 7.11 -26.51 6.23
C VAL A 260 7.68 -27.86 5.80
N MET A 261 6.79 -28.81 5.51
CA MET A 261 7.16 -30.17 5.11
C MET A 261 7.67 -30.25 3.68
N LEU A 262 7.31 -29.28 2.83
CA LEU A 262 7.69 -29.30 1.44
C LEU A 262 9.21 -29.20 1.24
N LYS A 263 9.96 -28.45 2.07
CA LYS A 263 11.41 -28.13 1.93
C LYS A 263 11.88 -27.79 0.50
N GLN A 264 10.94 -27.65 -0.43
CA GLN A 264 11.09 -27.58 -1.86
C GLN A 264 11.09 -26.13 -2.24
N LYS A 265 12.10 -25.75 -3.01
CA LYS A 265 12.16 -24.45 -3.68
C LYS A 265 11.60 -24.61 -5.09
N PHE A 266 11.04 -23.53 -5.61
CA PHE A 266 10.34 -23.47 -6.88
C PHE A 266 11.15 -22.66 -7.90
N ASP A 267 11.08 -23.06 -9.16
CA ASP A 267 11.66 -22.30 -10.27
C ASP A 267 10.87 -21.00 -10.48
N PHE A 268 9.56 -21.05 -10.23
CA PHE A 268 8.65 -19.91 -10.39
C PHE A 268 7.79 -19.72 -9.14
N VAL A 269 7.70 -18.47 -8.68
CA VAL A 269 6.74 -18.09 -7.64
C VAL A 269 5.84 -17.00 -8.21
N VAL A 270 4.53 -17.23 -8.25
CA VAL A 270 3.57 -16.30 -8.85
C VAL A 270 2.40 -16.09 -7.91
N GLY A 271 1.68 -14.98 -8.02
CA GLY A 271 0.49 -14.80 -7.21
C GLY A 271 0.04 -13.36 -7.05
N ASN A 272 -1.05 -13.22 -6.30
CA ASN A 272 -1.60 -11.95 -5.84
C ASN A 272 -1.72 -12.00 -4.31
N PRO A 273 -0.66 -11.62 -3.56
CA PRO A 273 -0.71 -11.63 -2.11
C PRO A 273 -1.80 -10.68 -1.57
N PRO A 274 -2.35 -10.94 -0.37
CA PRO A 274 -3.43 -10.14 0.21
C PRO A 274 -2.97 -8.72 0.58
N TRP A 275 -3.76 -7.71 0.20
CA TRP A 275 -3.46 -6.29 0.44
C TRP A 275 -4.19 -5.81 1.69
N ILE A 276 -3.56 -6.01 2.84
CA ILE A 276 -4.15 -5.72 4.15
C ILE A 276 -3.26 -4.74 4.89
N ALA A 277 -3.81 -3.55 5.15
CA ALA A 277 -3.13 -2.57 5.99
C ALA A 277 -2.92 -3.12 7.40
N TRP A 278 -1.73 -2.89 7.97
CA TRP A 278 -1.32 -3.37 9.29
C TRP A 278 -2.38 -3.15 10.37
N LYS A 279 -3.01 -1.97 10.41
CA LYS A 279 -4.01 -1.60 11.41
C LYS A 279 -5.33 -2.37 11.30
N SER A 280 -5.62 -2.93 10.14
CA SER A 280 -6.83 -3.71 9.88
C SER A 280 -6.68 -5.18 10.30
N MET A 281 -5.46 -5.66 10.53
CA MET A 281 -5.19 -7.03 10.98
C MET A 281 -5.60 -7.26 12.44
N SER A 282 -6.01 -8.49 12.75
CA SER A 282 -6.33 -8.91 14.12
C SER A 282 -5.13 -8.71 15.05
N LYS A 283 -5.38 -8.46 16.34
CA LYS A 283 -4.30 -8.22 17.31
C LYS A 283 -3.36 -9.43 17.42
N VAL A 284 -3.93 -10.64 17.48
CA VAL A 284 -3.20 -11.91 17.58
C VAL A 284 -2.29 -12.10 16.37
N TYR A 285 -2.81 -11.88 15.16
CA TYR A 285 -2.03 -12.06 13.94
C TYR A 285 -0.91 -11.02 13.79
N ARG A 286 -1.17 -9.77 14.19
CA ARG A 286 -0.13 -8.73 14.25
C ARG A 286 0.98 -9.09 15.21
N GLU A 287 0.66 -9.59 16.40
CA GLU A 287 1.67 -9.97 17.40
C GLU A 287 2.52 -11.14 16.89
N GLY A 288 1.90 -12.16 16.26
CA GLY A 288 2.63 -13.29 15.69
C GLY A 288 3.50 -12.93 14.49
N THR A 289 3.03 -12.05 13.60
CA THR A 289 3.79 -11.65 12.40
C THR A 289 4.79 -10.53 12.65
N LEU A 290 4.71 -9.79 13.76
CA LEU A 290 5.62 -8.66 14.01
C LEU A 290 7.11 -9.05 13.97
N GLU A 291 7.45 -10.22 14.54
CA GLU A 291 8.83 -10.71 14.54
C GLU A 291 9.29 -11.11 13.13
N VAL A 292 8.38 -11.61 12.28
CA VAL A 292 8.66 -11.83 10.85
C VAL A 292 9.10 -10.55 10.18
N TRP A 293 8.32 -9.48 10.34
CA TRP A 293 8.59 -8.22 9.66
C TRP A 293 9.89 -7.57 10.14
N LYS A 294 10.18 -7.67 11.44
CA LYS A 294 11.44 -7.20 12.01
C LYS A 294 12.62 -8.02 11.52
N SER A 295 12.49 -9.35 11.44
CA SER A 295 13.59 -10.23 11.04
C SER A 295 14.03 -10.02 9.58
N TYR A 296 13.13 -9.61 8.68
CA TYR A 296 13.51 -9.16 7.33
C TYR A 296 13.93 -7.67 7.26
N GLY A 297 13.83 -6.92 8.36
CA GLY A 297 14.13 -5.48 8.40
C GLY A 297 13.20 -4.63 7.53
N ILE A 298 11.99 -5.12 7.23
CA ILE A 298 10.99 -4.38 6.43
C ILE A 298 10.12 -3.46 7.31
N PHE A 299 10.26 -3.55 8.65
CA PHE A 299 9.52 -2.75 9.63
C PHE A 299 10.46 -2.02 10.60
N GLU A 300 11.38 -1.22 10.06
CA GLU A 300 12.33 -0.42 10.83
C GLU A 300 11.84 1.03 10.94
N LYS A 301 10.91 1.28 11.86
CA LYS A 301 10.29 2.61 12.04
C LYS A 301 10.41 3.13 13.45
N ASN A 302 10.75 4.42 13.57
CA ASN A 302 10.72 5.14 14.84
C ASN A 302 9.30 5.15 15.44
N ALA A 303 9.17 5.43 16.74
CA ALA A 303 7.86 5.44 17.42
C ALA A 303 6.84 6.41 16.77
N TYR A 304 7.33 7.45 16.08
CA TYR A 304 6.56 8.41 15.29
C TYR A 304 5.94 7.78 14.03
N ASP A 305 6.71 6.97 13.31
CA ASP A 305 6.33 6.37 12.03
C ASP A 305 5.38 5.18 12.22
N LYS A 306 5.60 4.36 13.25
CA LYS A 306 4.71 3.24 13.63
C LYS A 306 3.24 3.65 13.83
N LYS A 307 2.95 4.92 14.16
CA LYS A 307 1.58 5.44 14.34
C LYS A 307 0.97 6.03 13.07
N THR A 308 1.78 6.44 12.09
CA THR A 308 1.34 7.21 10.92
C THR A 308 1.40 6.46 9.59
N THR A 309 2.20 5.39 9.50
CA THR A 309 2.35 4.61 8.27
C THR A 309 1.24 3.58 8.09
N HIS A 310 0.99 3.24 6.82
CA HIS A 310 0.03 2.24 6.37
C HIS A 310 0.82 1.10 5.73
N ASP A 311 1.66 0.43 6.53
CA ASP A 311 2.39 -0.76 6.10
C ASP A 311 1.39 -1.87 5.71
N ASP A 312 1.71 -2.64 4.66
CA ASP A 312 0.79 -3.60 4.06
C ASP A 312 1.36 -5.03 4.13
N PHE A 313 0.51 -5.98 4.51
CA PHE A 313 0.91 -7.37 4.73
C PHE A 313 1.49 -8.05 3.48
N GLY A 314 1.14 -7.59 2.27
CA GLY A 314 1.75 -8.08 1.03
C GLY A 314 3.28 -7.94 1.00
N MET A 315 3.87 -7.01 1.75
CA MET A 315 5.33 -6.87 1.89
C MET A 315 5.95 -8.11 2.56
N ALA A 316 5.36 -8.57 3.66
CA ALA A 316 5.85 -9.75 4.39
C ALA A 316 5.73 -11.01 3.52
N VAL A 317 4.58 -11.22 2.87
CA VAL A 317 4.38 -12.35 1.95
C VAL A 317 5.43 -12.35 0.83
N THR A 318 5.76 -11.17 0.27
CA THR A 318 6.79 -11.03 -0.77
C THR A 318 8.16 -11.49 -0.29
N TYR A 319 8.63 -10.98 0.86
CA TYR A 319 9.95 -11.35 1.39
C TYR A 319 10.02 -12.81 1.86
N VAL A 320 8.97 -13.32 2.49
CA VAL A 320 8.89 -14.75 2.84
C VAL A 320 8.93 -15.60 1.58
N SER A 321 8.25 -15.19 0.51
CA SER A 321 8.22 -15.96 -0.72
C SER A 321 9.57 -16.02 -1.43
N LEU A 322 10.29 -14.89 -1.45
CA LEU A 322 11.67 -14.80 -1.95
C LEU A 322 12.62 -15.69 -1.16
N ASP A 323 12.53 -15.68 0.17
CA ASP A 323 13.42 -16.43 1.03
C ASP A 323 13.08 -17.92 1.06
N GLN A 324 11.82 -18.24 1.35
CA GLN A 324 11.34 -19.58 1.71
C GLN A 324 10.90 -20.42 0.51
N TYR A 325 10.46 -19.82 -0.61
CA TYR A 325 9.93 -20.59 -1.74
C TYR A 325 10.77 -20.49 -3.02
N LEU A 326 11.42 -19.36 -3.30
CA LEU A 326 12.16 -19.18 -4.55
C LEU A 326 13.56 -19.83 -4.53
N LYS A 327 13.95 -20.49 -5.62
CA LYS A 327 15.34 -20.94 -5.87
C LYS A 327 16.27 -19.74 -6.14
N GLU A 328 17.60 -19.92 -6.03
CA GLU A 328 18.58 -18.84 -6.29
C GLU A 328 18.50 -18.30 -7.74
N ASP A 329 18.18 -19.13 -8.73
CA ASP A 329 17.96 -18.71 -10.13
C ASP A 329 16.48 -18.68 -10.54
N GLY A 330 15.58 -18.74 -9.56
CA GLY A 330 14.14 -18.68 -9.82
C GLY A 330 13.67 -17.27 -10.17
N GLU A 331 12.51 -17.20 -10.82
CA GLU A 331 11.81 -15.94 -11.09
C GLU A 331 10.53 -15.85 -10.28
N MET A 332 10.29 -14.69 -9.66
CA MET A 332 9.05 -14.44 -8.93
C MET A 332 8.30 -13.26 -9.52
N TYR A 333 7.00 -13.41 -9.79
CA TYR A 333 6.15 -12.32 -10.25
C TYR A 333 4.89 -12.18 -9.40
N PHE A 334 4.79 -11.06 -8.69
CA PHE A 334 3.62 -10.74 -7.84
C PHE A 334 2.88 -9.50 -8.33
N LEU A 335 1.55 -9.55 -8.20
CA LEU A 335 0.69 -8.37 -8.27
C LEU A 335 0.70 -7.65 -6.92
N LEU A 336 1.14 -6.40 -6.91
CA LEU A 336 1.38 -5.61 -5.70
C LEU A 336 0.78 -4.20 -5.81
N PRO A 337 0.54 -3.53 -4.67
CA PRO A 337 0.17 -2.11 -4.67
C PRO A 337 1.33 -1.24 -5.20
N TRP A 338 1.01 -0.31 -6.10
CA TRP A 338 1.96 0.67 -6.65
C TRP A 338 2.71 1.47 -5.56
N THR A 339 2.08 1.67 -4.41
CA THR A 339 2.63 2.38 -3.26
C THR A 339 3.87 1.72 -2.65
N PHE A 340 4.13 0.44 -2.90
CA PHE A 340 5.31 -0.26 -2.38
C PHE A 340 6.61 0.34 -2.95
N LEU A 341 6.61 0.71 -4.24
CA LEU A 341 7.77 1.34 -4.88
C LEU A 341 7.75 2.87 -4.80
N LYS A 342 6.58 3.48 -4.56
CA LYS A 342 6.38 4.92 -4.80
C LYS A 342 6.13 5.73 -3.53
N SER A 343 5.63 5.13 -2.45
CA SER A 343 5.34 5.86 -1.21
C SER A 343 6.60 6.06 -0.36
N THR A 344 6.80 7.29 0.14
CA THR A 344 8.02 7.65 0.89
C THR A 344 8.20 6.77 2.11
N LYS A 345 7.16 6.66 2.94
CA LYS A 345 7.23 5.89 4.19
C LYS A 345 6.59 4.51 4.10
N GLY A 346 5.49 4.38 3.35
CA GLY A 346 4.70 3.14 3.33
C GLY A 346 5.50 1.95 2.83
N GLY A 347 6.29 2.12 1.77
CA GLY A 347 7.11 1.08 1.14
C GLY A 347 8.62 1.22 1.33
N GLU A 348 9.07 2.05 2.27
CA GLU A 348 10.51 2.28 2.55
C GLU A 348 11.26 0.97 2.79
N GLY A 349 10.85 0.20 3.82
CA GLY A 349 11.46 -1.10 4.12
C GLY A 349 11.29 -2.13 3.01
N PHE A 350 10.24 -2.02 2.18
CA PHE A 350 10.06 -2.90 1.02
C PHE A 350 11.15 -2.70 -0.03
N ARG A 351 11.59 -1.44 -0.24
CA ARG A 351 12.61 -1.06 -1.23
C ARG A 351 14.05 -1.35 -0.79
N LYS A 352 14.25 -1.94 0.39
CA LYS A 352 15.55 -2.46 0.85
C LYS A 352 16.15 -3.48 -0.13
N LEU A 353 15.30 -4.29 -0.77
CA LEU A 353 15.67 -5.27 -1.78
C LEU A 353 16.80 -6.22 -1.34
N SER A 354 16.76 -6.65 -0.09
CA SER A 354 17.71 -7.61 0.47
C SER A 354 17.04 -8.44 1.55
N ILE A 355 17.21 -9.75 1.49
CA ILE A 355 16.80 -10.69 2.55
C ILE A 355 17.88 -10.64 3.64
N THR A 356 17.51 -10.21 4.85
CA THR A 356 18.47 -10.00 5.96
C THR A 356 18.24 -10.88 7.20
N ARG A 357 17.51 -11.99 7.04
CA ARG A 357 17.12 -12.85 8.15
C ARG A 357 18.22 -13.85 8.48
N ASN A 358 18.41 -14.20 9.75
CA ASN A 358 19.39 -15.20 10.21
C ASN A 358 20.83 -14.93 9.71
N ASP A 359 21.30 -13.69 9.85
CA ASP A 359 22.61 -13.22 9.39
C ASP A 359 22.86 -13.35 7.87
N GLN A 360 21.81 -13.66 7.10
CA GLN A 360 21.88 -13.62 5.64
C GLN A 360 21.94 -12.18 5.15
N GLN A 361 22.51 -11.99 3.96
CA GLN A 361 22.43 -10.75 3.22
C GLN A 361 22.32 -11.10 1.74
N ILE A 362 21.17 -11.66 1.36
CA ILE A 362 20.93 -12.10 -0.01
C ILE A 362 20.27 -10.94 -0.77
N PRO A 363 20.92 -10.39 -1.80
CA PRO A 363 20.35 -9.29 -2.56
C PRO A 363 19.17 -9.76 -3.41
N VAL A 364 18.24 -8.85 -3.66
CA VAL A 364 17.09 -9.05 -4.54
C VAL A 364 17.09 -7.95 -5.58
N LYS A 365 16.76 -8.32 -6.82
CA LYS A 365 16.66 -7.38 -7.93
C LYS A 365 15.26 -7.40 -8.49
N ILE A 366 14.72 -6.22 -8.76
CA ILE A 366 13.53 -6.07 -9.60
C ILE A 366 14.02 -5.95 -11.05
N THR A 367 13.66 -6.90 -11.88
CA THR A 367 14.10 -6.95 -13.29
C THR A 367 13.09 -6.27 -14.23
N LEU A 368 11.83 -6.22 -13.82
CA LEU A 368 10.73 -5.63 -14.60
C LEU A 368 9.59 -5.19 -13.68
N VAL A 369 8.93 -4.09 -14.06
CA VAL A 369 7.65 -3.66 -13.47
C VAL A 369 6.63 -3.43 -14.58
N ASP A 370 5.47 -4.06 -14.48
CA ASP A 370 4.28 -3.74 -15.25
C ASP A 370 3.37 -2.84 -14.43
N ASP A 371 3.26 -1.57 -14.80
CA ASP A 371 2.45 -0.58 -14.09
C ASP A 371 1.12 -0.37 -14.79
N TYR A 372 0.07 -0.99 -14.25
CA TYR A 372 -1.29 -0.95 -14.78
C TYR A 372 -1.98 0.33 -14.30
N ASN A 373 -1.55 1.47 -14.85
CA ASN A 373 -1.87 2.81 -14.38
C ASN A 373 -3.38 3.05 -14.20
N ASP A 374 -4.13 2.97 -15.30
CA ASP A 374 -5.58 3.20 -15.31
C ASP A 374 -6.40 1.94 -15.67
N ILE A 375 -5.72 0.81 -15.90
CA ILE A 375 -6.34 -0.47 -16.28
C ILE A 375 -6.99 -1.11 -15.06
N GLN A 376 -8.30 -1.33 -15.15
CA GLN A 376 -9.08 -1.93 -14.07
C GLN A 376 -8.93 -3.45 -14.02
N ILE A 377 -7.93 -3.93 -13.30
CA ILE A 377 -7.69 -5.37 -13.10
C ILE A 377 -8.81 -5.99 -12.24
N PHE A 378 -9.06 -5.46 -11.05
CA PHE A 378 -9.95 -6.07 -10.06
C PHE A 378 -11.36 -5.47 -10.10
N LYS A 379 -12.40 -6.32 -10.12
CA LYS A 379 -13.81 -5.89 -10.14
C LYS A 379 -14.60 -6.50 -8.97
N PRO A 380 -15.65 -5.83 -8.46
CA PRO A 380 -16.24 -4.57 -8.92
C PRO A 380 -15.52 -3.29 -8.44
N LYS A 381 -14.55 -3.40 -7.53
CA LYS A 381 -13.78 -2.27 -7.01
C LYS A 381 -12.29 -2.43 -7.33
N HIS A 382 -11.79 -1.53 -8.17
CA HIS A 382 -10.37 -1.28 -8.33
C HIS A 382 -10.04 0.06 -7.67
N THR A 383 -9.68 0.04 -6.38
CA THR A 383 -9.44 1.27 -5.59
C THR A 383 -7.96 1.63 -5.44
N VAL A 384 -7.06 0.73 -5.85
CA VAL A 384 -5.62 0.86 -5.64
C VAL A 384 -4.92 0.54 -6.95
N ARG A 385 -4.10 1.47 -7.48
CA ARG A 385 -3.25 1.25 -8.67
C ARG A 385 -2.37 0.02 -8.45
N THR A 386 -2.45 -0.96 -9.35
CA THR A 386 -1.72 -2.23 -9.27
C THR A 386 -0.46 -2.17 -10.11
N ILE A 387 0.61 -2.78 -9.62
CA ILE A 387 1.79 -3.11 -10.40
C ILE A 387 2.01 -4.63 -10.39
N GLY A 388 2.53 -5.18 -11.47
CA GLY A 388 3.15 -6.50 -11.48
C GLY A 388 4.67 -6.34 -11.39
N VAL A 389 5.32 -7.08 -10.50
CA VAL A 389 6.76 -6.91 -10.24
C VAL A 389 7.47 -8.24 -10.40
N LEU A 390 8.46 -8.28 -11.30
CA LEU A 390 9.32 -9.43 -11.52
C LEU A 390 10.59 -9.28 -10.67
N PHE A 391 10.83 -10.25 -9.80
CA PHE A 391 11.97 -10.32 -8.90
C PHE A 391 12.91 -11.45 -9.29
N LYS A 392 14.19 -11.23 -9.00
CA LYS A 392 15.24 -12.25 -9.03
C LYS A 392 16.04 -12.22 -7.74
N LYS A 393 16.27 -13.41 -7.17
CA LYS A 393 17.06 -13.60 -5.95
C LYS A 393 18.55 -13.68 -6.29
N GLY A 394 19.40 -13.25 -5.36
CA GLY A 394 20.86 -13.37 -5.48
C GLY A 394 21.52 -12.33 -6.40
N GLU A 395 20.75 -11.41 -6.97
CA GLU A 395 21.28 -10.30 -7.77
C GLU A 395 21.03 -8.95 -7.09
N GLU A 396 22.04 -8.08 -7.10
CA GLU A 396 21.90 -6.70 -6.64
C GLU A 396 21.08 -5.85 -7.61
N MET A 397 20.24 -5.00 -7.03
CA MET A 397 19.51 -3.99 -7.78
C MET A 397 20.46 -2.95 -8.37
N LYS A 398 20.22 -2.56 -9.63
CA LYS A 398 20.97 -1.50 -10.32
C LYS A 398 20.01 -0.43 -10.81
N TYR A 399 20.43 0.81 -10.68
CA TYR A 399 19.68 1.98 -11.12
C TYR A 399 20.44 2.76 -12.20
N PRO A 400 19.73 3.42 -13.13
CA PRO A 400 18.29 3.32 -13.34
C PRO A 400 17.88 1.93 -13.87
N MET A 401 16.71 1.45 -13.44
CA MET A 401 16.11 0.25 -13.99
C MET A 401 15.26 0.62 -15.20
N THR A 402 15.62 0.09 -16.37
CA THR A 402 15.07 0.52 -17.67
C THR A 402 13.85 -0.28 -18.12
N SER A 403 13.27 -1.11 -17.26
CA SER A 403 12.23 -2.09 -17.62
C SER A 403 10.93 -1.82 -16.85
N TRP A 404 10.55 -0.54 -16.78
CA TRP A 404 9.24 -0.12 -16.28
C TRP A 404 8.28 0.05 -17.46
N PHE A 405 7.22 -0.75 -17.52
CA PHE A 405 6.21 -0.69 -18.58
C PHE A 405 4.93 -0.09 -18.00
N GLU A 406 4.68 1.18 -18.28
CA GLU A 406 3.43 1.84 -17.90
C GLU A 406 2.36 1.51 -18.94
N TRP A 407 1.34 0.75 -18.54
CA TRP A 407 0.25 0.29 -19.38
C TRP A 407 -0.97 1.19 -19.27
N SER A 408 -1.57 1.50 -20.43
CA SER A 408 -2.78 2.30 -20.55
C SER A 408 -3.72 1.75 -21.62
N TYR A 409 -4.99 2.18 -21.57
CA TYR A 409 -5.94 1.88 -22.64
C TYR A 409 -5.60 2.64 -23.93
N LYS A 410 -5.57 1.92 -25.07
CA LYS A 410 -5.72 2.55 -26.39
C LYS A 410 -7.14 3.08 -26.57
N GLU A 411 -8.10 2.26 -26.12
CA GLU A 411 -9.52 2.60 -26.07
C GLU A 411 -10.12 2.07 -24.76
N LYS A 412 -10.85 2.92 -24.03
CA LYS A 412 -11.34 2.59 -22.69
C LYS A 412 -12.41 1.49 -22.77
N LYS A 413 -12.05 0.28 -22.34
CA LYS A 413 -12.91 -0.91 -22.40
C LYS A 413 -12.88 -1.69 -21.09
N SER A 414 -14.03 -2.28 -20.78
CA SER A 414 -14.19 -3.19 -19.66
C SER A 414 -13.79 -4.62 -20.09
N PHE A 415 -12.84 -5.25 -19.39
CA PHE A 415 -12.44 -6.64 -19.66
C PHE A 415 -13.19 -7.61 -18.75
N GLU A 416 -13.70 -8.72 -19.28
CA GLU A 416 -14.30 -9.77 -18.46
C GLU A 416 -13.20 -10.61 -17.79
N ALA A 417 -13.54 -11.30 -16.71
CA ALA A 417 -12.56 -12.06 -15.92
C ALA A 417 -11.86 -13.16 -16.74
N HIS A 418 -12.58 -13.77 -17.69
CA HIS A 418 -12.11 -14.92 -18.48
C HIS A 418 -11.55 -14.55 -19.86
N TYR A 419 -11.28 -13.27 -20.12
CA TYR A 419 -10.55 -12.90 -21.34
C TYR A 419 -9.13 -13.47 -21.27
N SER A 420 -8.58 -13.81 -22.43
CA SER A 420 -7.15 -14.13 -22.58
C SER A 420 -6.31 -12.86 -22.65
N TRP A 421 -5.02 -12.98 -22.35
CA TRP A 421 -4.07 -11.88 -22.49
C TRP A 421 -4.04 -11.32 -23.92
N ASN A 422 -4.08 -12.19 -24.94
CA ASN A 422 -4.08 -11.75 -26.34
C ASN A 422 -5.27 -10.84 -26.67
N GLN A 423 -6.47 -11.19 -26.18
CA GLN A 423 -7.66 -10.36 -26.37
C GLN A 423 -7.55 -9.00 -25.68
N VAL A 424 -6.89 -8.94 -24.52
CA VAL A 424 -6.70 -7.69 -23.77
C VAL A 424 -5.61 -6.82 -24.42
N ASN A 425 -4.49 -7.43 -24.81
CA ASN A 425 -3.31 -6.77 -25.39
C ASN A 425 -3.62 -6.00 -26.71
N GLU A 426 -4.70 -6.36 -27.40
CA GLU A 426 -5.20 -5.59 -28.55
C GLU A 426 -5.65 -4.16 -28.15
N TYR A 427 -6.24 -4.00 -26.96
CA TYR A 427 -6.86 -2.75 -26.49
C TYR A 427 -6.00 -1.92 -25.56
N ILE A 428 -4.84 -2.43 -25.15
CA ILE A 428 -3.90 -1.72 -24.29
C ILE A 428 -2.57 -1.52 -24.99
N GLU A 429 -1.88 -0.48 -24.58
CA GLU A 429 -0.51 -0.18 -25.00
C GLU A 429 0.35 0.08 -23.77
N ASN A 430 1.66 0.08 -23.96
CA ASN A 430 2.59 0.47 -22.91
C ASN A 430 3.64 1.43 -23.41
N ARG A 431 4.14 2.21 -22.46
CA ARG A 431 5.29 3.07 -22.60
C ARG A 431 6.42 2.54 -21.71
N LYS A 432 7.61 2.44 -22.28
CA LYS A 432 8.79 1.94 -21.57
C LYS A 432 9.54 3.09 -20.92
N LEU A 433 9.56 3.10 -19.60
CA LEU A 433 10.19 4.10 -18.74
C LEU A 433 11.41 3.53 -18.02
N SER A 434 12.19 4.43 -17.45
CA SER A 434 13.22 4.14 -16.45
C SER A 434 12.72 4.46 -15.05
N ALA A 435 13.26 3.77 -14.04
CA ALA A 435 12.96 4.00 -12.63
C ALA A 435 14.23 4.04 -11.77
N LYS A 436 14.28 4.94 -10.80
CA LYS A 436 15.37 5.04 -9.81
C LYS A 436 14.86 5.63 -8.49
N PRO A 437 15.56 5.45 -7.36
CA PRO A 437 15.30 6.17 -6.13
C PRO A 437 15.40 7.69 -6.37
N ILE A 438 14.55 8.45 -5.69
CA ILE A 438 14.54 9.92 -5.75
C ILE A 438 15.72 10.55 -5.06
N ASP A 439 16.27 9.85 -4.08
CA ASP A 439 17.52 10.20 -3.43
C ASP A 439 18.48 9.03 -3.63
N GLU A 440 19.51 9.20 -4.44
CA GLU A 440 20.50 8.13 -4.67
C GLU A 440 21.38 7.84 -3.45
N SER A 441 21.46 8.77 -2.49
CA SER A 441 22.15 8.53 -1.21
C SER A 441 21.34 7.61 -0.28
N ASP A 442 20.03 7.50 -0.51
CA ASP A 442 19.12 6.59 0.17
C ASP A 442 18.39 5.70 -0.84
N ILE A 443 18.94 4.51 -1.09
CA ILE A 443 18.36 3.53 -2.01
C ILE A 443 16.94 3.06 -1.63
N GLN A 444 16.50 3.28 -0.39
CA GLN A 444 15.14 2.99 0.07
C GLN A 444 14.16 4.15 -0.14
N SER A 445 14.63 5.29 -0.65
CA SER A 445 13.77 6.42 -1.00
C SER A 445 12.75 6.04 -2.09
N SER A 446 11.67 6.81 -2.19
CA SER A 446 10.62 6.60 -3.20
C SER A 446 11.21 6.55 -4.61
N TRP A 447 10.70 5.66 -5.47
CA TRP A 447 11.13 5.66 -6.85
C TRP A 447 10.45 6.75 -7.67
N LEU A 448 11.20 7.42 -8.53
CA LEU A 448 10.66 8.20 -9.63
C LEU A 448 10.69 7.39 -10.93
N THR A 449 9.78 7.69 -11.85
CA THR A 449 9.68 7.03 -13.16
C THR A 449 9.65 8.08 -14.26
N LEU A 450 10.52 7.94 -15.26
CA LEU A 450 10.82 8.99 -16.22
C LEU A 450 11.20 8.38 -17.57
N GLU A 451 11.10 9.19 -18.63
CA GLU A 451 11.63 8.81 -19.94
C GLU A 451 13.18 8.76 -19.90
N ASN A 452 13.78 7.99 -20.81
CA ASN A 452 15.22 7.76 -20.79
C ASN A 452 16.05 9.02 -21.05
N ASP A 453 15.53 9.96 -21.84
CA ASP A 453 16.16 11.25 -22.16
C ASP A 453 16.05 12.28 -21.02
N GLU A 454 15.18 12.05 -20.04
CA GLU A 454 15.00 12.94 -18.89
C GLU A 454 15.97 12.65 -17.72
N ILE A 455 16.69 11.53 -17.76
CA ILE A 455 17.54 11.09 -16.64
C ILE A 455 18.65 12.10 -16.33
N GLU A 456 19.27 12.70 -17.35
CA GLU A 456 20.37 13.65 -17.14
C GLU A 456 19.93 14.92 -16.44
N ILE A 457 18.81 15.53 -16.87
CA ILE A 457 18.28 16.75 -16.24
C ILE A 457 17.81 16.46 -14.81
N VAL A 458 17.14 15.33 -14.60
CA VAL A 458 16.67 14.89 -13.29
C VAL A 458 17.82 14.75 -12.29
N ASN A 459 18.96 14.18 -12.71
CA ASN A 459 20.13 14.03 -11.84
C ASN A 459 20.68 15.37 -11.34
N ARG A 460 20.52 16.44 -12.12
CA ARG A 460 20.98 17.79 -11.74
C ARG A 460 19.94 18.55 -10.92
N VAL A 461 18.66 18.28 -11.18
CA VAL A 461 17.51 18.87 -10.48
C VAL A 461 17.32 18.28 -9.09
N LEU A 462 17.62 16.99 -8.88
CA LEU A 462 17.45 16.35 -7.57
C LEU A 462 18.56 16.74 -6.59
N LEU A 463 18.20 16.87 -5.31
CA LEU A 463 19.16 17.14 -4.23
C LEU A 463 20.06 15.94 -3.93
N ASN A 464 19.55 14.70 -4.05
CA ASN A 464 20.29 13.46 -3.77
C ASN A 464 21.04 13.50 -2.43
N GLY A 465 20.32 13.81 -1.35
CA GLY A 465 20.87 13.87 0.01
C GLY A 465 21.51 15.21 0.39
N GLU A 466 21.75 16.10 -0.58
CA GLU A 466 22.25 17.45 -0.29
C GLU A 466 21.22 18.28 0.49
N PRO A 467 21.66 19.15 1.42
CA PRO A 467 20.77 20.01 2.16
C PRO A 467 20.07 20.99 1.23
N SER A 468 18.76 21.12 1.39
CA SER A 468 18.00 22.16 0.69
C SER A 468 18.25 23.53 1.28
N ALA A 469 18.41 24.55 0.43
CA ALA A 469 18.41 25.96 0.84
C ALA A 469 17.05 26.39 1.44
N TYR A 470 15.97 25.69 1.07
CA TYR A 470 14.62 26.07 1.45
C TYR A 470 13.91 24.96 2.22
N ARG A 471 12.98 25.36 3.09
CA ARG A 471 12.24 24.40 3.91
C ARG A 471 10.74 24.68 3.93
N GLY A 472 9.98 23.81 3.28
CA GLY A 472 8.52 23.88 3.28
C GLY A 472 7.88 23.65 4.65
N ARG A 473 6.69 24.20 4.84
CA ARG A 473 5.85 24.08 6.03
C ARG A 473 4.41 23.80 5.64
N LYS A 474 3.69 23.10 6.51
CA LYS A 474 2.23 22.98 6.39
C LYS A 474 1.55 24.25 6.87
N GLY A 475 0.41 24.57 6.28
CA GLY A 475 -0.50 25.57 6.82
C GLY A 475 -1.12 25.18 8.16
N ILE A 476 -1.84 26.14 8.72
CA ILE A 476 -2.42 26.08 10.06
C ILE A 476 -3.41 24.91 10.15
N GLU A 477 -3.19 24.00 11.11
CA GLU A 477 -4.06 22.86 11.36
C GLU A 477 -4.97 23.10 12.58
N PRO A 478 -6.29 23.28 12.37
CA PRO A 478 -7.25 23.51 13.45
C PRO A 478 -7.70 22.22 14.17
N ALA A 479 -7.03 21.10 13.94
CA ALA A 479 -7.28 19.77 14.51
C ALA A 479 -8.76 19.35 14.46
N GLY A 480 -9.39 19.53 13.29
CA GLY A 480 -10.80 19.17 13.07
C GLY A 480 -11.84 20.23 13.50
N ALA A 481 -11.41 21.39 14.00
CA ALA A 481 -12.28 22.51 14.38
C ALA A 481 -12.26 23.67 13.35
N LYS A 482 -12.04 23.36 12.07
CA LYS A 482 -11.86 24.36 11.00
C LYS A 482 -12.99 25.38 10.91
N GLY A 483 -14.24 24.99 11.14
CA GLY A 483 -15.39 25.91 11.05
C GLY A 483 -15.53 26.87 12.23
N VAL A 484 -14.71 26.75 13.27
CA VAL A 484 -14.62 27.76 14.34
C VAL A 484 -13.69 28.90 13.92
N TYR A 485 -12.52 28.56 13.39
CA TYR A 485 -11.47 29.54 13.12
C TYR A 485 -11.59 30.24 11.77
N VAL A 486 -12.17 29.59 10.75
CA VAL A 486 -12.41 30.24 9.45
C VAL A 486 -13.63 31.14 9.56
N LEU A 487 -13.48 32.40 9.15
CA LEU A 487 -14.48 33.44 9.26
C LEU A 487 -15.05 33.82 7.89
N LYS A 488 -16.35 34.13 7.86
CA LYS A 488 -16.95 34.92 6.77
C LYS A 488 -16.33 36.32 6.80
N ARG A 489 -16.45 37.08 5.69
CA ARG A 489 -15.87 38.43 5.57
C ARG A 489 -16.30 39.31 6.76
N PRO A 490 -15.36 39.75 7.62
CA PRO A 490 -15.65 40.62 8.75
C PRO A 490 -16.16 42.00 8.30
N ARG A 491 -16.82 42.70 9.22
CA ARG A 491 -17.15 44.11 9.06
C ARG A 491 -16.61 44.90 10.23
N ARG A 492 -16.00 46.05 9.95
CA ARG A 492 -15.50 46.94 11.00
C ARG A 492 -16.65 47.71 11.64
N ASN A 493 -16.67 47.73 12.96
CA ASN A 493 -17.58 48.51 13.78
C ASN A 493 -17.01 49.90 14.07
N ALA A 494 -17.87 50.82 14.50
CA ALA A 494 -17.46 52.18 14.86
C ALA A 494 -16.49 52.23 16.05
N ASP A 495 -16.57 51.26 16.97
CA ASP A 495 -15.67 51.11 18.11
C ASP A 495 -14.30 50.49 17.74
N GLY A 496 -14.08 50.19 16.46
CA GLY A 496 -12.85 49.57 15.96
C GLY A 496 -12.81 48.05 16.04
N THR A 497 -13.80 47.39 16.65
CA THR A 497 -13.90 45.93 16.63
C THR A 497 -14.38 45.39 15.27
N LEU A 498 -14.24 44.09 15.08
CA LEU A 498 -14.76 43.37 13.92
C LEU A 498 -16.02 42.59 14.30
N ALA A 499 -17.13 42.89 13.62
CA ALA A 499 -18.28 42.00 13.57
C ALA A 499 -17.92 40.79 12.70
N ILE A 500 -17.89 39.60 13.32
CA ILE A 500 -17.52 38.34 12.69
C ILE A 500 -18.64 37.30 12.79
N VAL A 501 -18.59 36.35 11.87
CA VAL A 501 -19.35 35.09 11.92
C VAL A 501 -18.44 34.00 11.37
N ASN A 502 -18.31 32.88 12.09
CA ASN A 502 -17.52 31.74 11.65
C ASN A 502 -18.23 30.95 10.52
N ASP A 503 -17.45 30.32 9.64
CA ASP A 503 -17.96 29.53 8.50
C ASP A 503 -18.16 28.06 8.88
N MET A 504 -19.36 27.74 9.38
CA MET A 504 -19.69 26.37 9.80
C MET A 504 -19.85 25.38 8.64
N SER A 505 -19.88 25.84 7.37
CA SER A 505 -19.79 24.93 6.21
C SER A 505 -18.45 24.16 6.19
N ARG A 506 -17.43 24.72 6.84
CA ARG A 506 -16.10 24.10 7.00
C ARG A 506 -16.02 23.07 8.13
N GLN A 507 -17.02 22.99 9.00
CA GLN A 507 -16.97 22.10 10.16
C GLN A 507 -17.33 20.66 9.79
N ARG A 508 -16.62 19.69 10.39
CA ARG A 508 -16.84 18.25 10.19
C ARG A 508 -17.13 17.50 11.49
N ARG A 509 -16.48 17.86 12.61
CA ARG A 509 -16.81 17.25 13.91
C ARG A 509 -18.22 17.62 14.34
N LYS A 510 -19.01 16.60 14.71
CA LYS A 510 -20.46 16.74 14.98
C LYS A 510 -20.76 17.58 16.21
N ASP A 511 -19.97 17.42 17.27
CA ASP A 511 -20.05 18.16 18.55
C ASP A 511 -19.94 19.69 18.35
N ILE A 512 -18.97 20.14 17.56
CA ILE A 512 -18.82 21.55 17.21
C ILE A 512 -19.90 21.95 16.21
N LYS A 513 -20.21 21.09 15.22
CA LYS A 513 -21.21 21.38 14.19
C LYS A 513 -22.60 21.63 14.77
N SER A 514 -22.99 20.93 15.83
CA SER A 514 -24.28 21.10 16.51
C SER A 514 -24.40 22.42 17.27
N LYS A 515 -23.28 23.06 17.67
CA LYS A 515 -23.32 24.39 18.32
C LYS A 515 -23.68 25.52 17.36
N GLY A 516 -23.54 25.31 16.04
CA GLY A 516 -23.89 26.30 15.03
C GLY A 516 -22.89 27.46 14.91
N GLU A 517 -23.27 28.45 14.09
CA GLU A 517 -22.52 29.69 13.90
C GLU A 517 -22.69 30.61 15.12
N GLN A 518 -21.64 31.32 15.49
CA GLN A 518 -21.63 32.27 16.61
C GLN A 518 -21.23 33.67 16.11
N PRO A 519 -22.19 34.56 15.81
CA PRO A 519 -21.90 35.97 15.56
C PRO A 519 -21.28 36.64 16.80
N GLY A 520 -20.34 37.56 16.60
CA GLY A 520 -19.73 38.31 17.70
C GLY A 520 -18.92 39.51 17.23
N ASN A 521 -18.59 40.39 18.17
CA ASN A 521 -17.71 41.53 17.93
C ASN A 521 -16.39 41.27 18.65
N ILE A 522 -15.29 41.14 17.91
CA ILE A 522 -13.97 40.80 18.46
C ILE A 522 -12.90 41.82 18.06
N GLU A 523 -11.78 41.84 18.75
CA GLU A 523 -10.63 42.65 18.38
C GLU A 523 -10.04 42.20 17.02
N SER A 524 -9.56 43.14 16.22
CA SER A 524 -8.94 42.86 14.91
C SER A 524 -7.52 42.26 15.02
N THR A 525 -6.97 42.21 16.25
CA THR A 525 -5.59 41.80 16.56
C THR A 525 -5.25 40.43 15.99
N PHE A 526 -6.09 39.43 16.26
CA PHE A 526 -5.84 38.02 15.91
C PHE A 526 -6.61 37.54 14.69
N VAL A 527 -7.26 38.45 13.95
CA VAL A 527 -7.88 38.15 12.66
C VAL A 527 -6.88 38.42 11.54
N TYR A 528 -6.72 37.45 10.65
CA TYR A 528 -5.80 37.49 9.52
C TYR A 528 -6.51 37.13 8.21
N PRO A 529 -6.13 37.73 7.07
CA PRO A 529 -6.52 37.21 5.77
C PRO A 529 -5.92 35.82 5.56
N MET A 530 -6.70 34.93 4.96
CA MET A 530 -6.35 33.52 4.82
C MET A 530 -6.55 33.01 3.39
N LEU A 531 -5.63 32.16 2.93
CA LEU A 531 -5.76 31.41 1.68
C LEU A 531 -5.85 29.91 1.94
N GLY A 532 -6.91 29.28 1.42
CA GLY A 532 -7.04 27.83 1.31
C GLY A 532 -6.89 27.33 -0.12
N GLY A 533 -6.92 26.02 -0.32
CA GLY A 533 -6.70 25.42 -1.65
C GLY A 533 -7.70 25.84 -2.74
N ARG A 534 -8.89 26.34 -2.36
CA ARG A 534 -9.89 26.90 -3.29
C ARG A 534 -9.57 28.32 -3.75
N ASN A 535 -8.71 29.02 -3.01
CA ASN A 535 -8.42 30.43 -3.19
C ASN A 535 -7.25 30.66 -4.15
N ILE A 536 -6.48 29.62 -4.46
CA ILE A 536 -5.28 29.71 -5.27
C ILE A 536 -5.37 28.82 -6.52
N GLN A 537 -4.67 29.24 -7.56
CA GLN A 537 -4.41 28.52 -8.80
C GLN A 537 -2.93 28.73 -9.15
N ARG A 538 -2.44 28.02 -10.17
CA ARG A 538 -1.08 28.23 -10.68
C ARG A 538 -0.92 29.71 -11.04
N TRP A 539 0.11 30.36 -10.49
CA TRP A 539 0.42 31.78 -10.70
C TRP A 539 -0.59 32.80 -10.14
N LYS A 540 -1.70 32.38 -9.53
CA LYS A 540 -2.84 33.28 -9.27
C LYS A 540 -3.50 33.06 -7.91
N VAL A 541 -3.78 34.16 -7.22
CA VAL A 541 -4.77 34.21 -6.14
C VAL A 541 -6.13 34.65 -6.70
N VAL A 542 -7.15 33.82 -6.53
CA VAL A 542 -8.50 34.01 -7.07
C VAL A 542 -9.39 34.79 -6.10
N SER A 543 -9.24 34.53 -4.80
CA SER A 543 -10.01 35.14 -3.71
C SER A 543 -9.27 34.94 -2.40
N HIS A 544 -9.77 35.47 -1.29
CA HIS A 544 -9.27 35.18 0.05
C HIS A 544 -10.42 35.06 1.05
N GLU A 545 -10.10 34.47 2.19
CA GLU A 545 -10.98 34.32 3.35
C GLU A 545 -10.33 35.00 4.56
N PHE A 546 -10.89 34.77 5.75
CA PHE A 546 -10.31 35.26 7.00
C PHE A 546 -10.22 34.11 8.01
N MET A 547 -9.24 34.20 8.90
CA MET A 547 -9.03 33.22 9.96
C MET A 547 -8.72 33.92 11.28
N LEU A 548 -9.31 33.41 12.35
CA LEU A 548 -8.93 33.75 13.72
C LEU A 548 -7.73 32.89 14.14
N VAL A 549 -6.62 33.53 14.48
CA VAL A 549 -5.35 32.87 14.83
C VAL A 549 -4.86 33.45 16.16
N PRO A 550 -5.24 32.86 17.31
CA PRO A 550 -4.83 33.33 18.65
C PRO A 550 -3.37 32.95 18.96
N HIS A 551 -2.46 33.40 18.11
CA HIS A 551 -1.02 33.19 18.17
C HIS A 551 -0.30 34.48 17.75
N LYS A 552 0.94 34.60 18.20
CA LYS A 552 1.98 35.49 17.70
C LYS A 552 3.08 34.68 17.01
N ASP A 553 4.03 35.36 16.40
CA ASP A 553 5.19 34.78 15.72
C ASP A 553 6.10 33.95 16.64
N ASP A 554 6.17 34.31 17.91
CA ASP A 554 6.94 33.66 18.97
C ASP A 554 6.13 32.65 19.83
N THR A 555 4.82 32.47 19.57
CA THR A 555 3.96 31.53 20.31
C THR A 555 3.50 30.35 19.42
N PRO A 556 4.37 29.39 19.08
CA PRO A 556 4.03 28.28 18.19
C PRO A 556 2.93 27.36 18.76
N TYR A 557 2.73 27.37 20.09
CA TYR A 557 1.74 26.52 20.78
C TYR A 557 0.48 27.25 21.25
N GLY A 558 0.26 28.49 20.78
CA GLY A 558 -0.87 29.32 21.17
C GLY A 558 -0.48 30.34 22.22
N LEU A 559 -1.18 31.47 22.22
CA LEU A 559 -1.00 32.52 23.21
C LEU A 559 -1.53 32.04 24.57
N ASP A 560 -0.87 32.43 25.67
CA ASP A 560 -1.34 32.10 27.02
C ASP A 560 -2.74 32.70 27.30
N GLU A 561 -3.56 32.02 28.11
CA GLU A 561 -4.94 32.44 28.41
C GLU A 561 -5.01 33.81 29.10
N VAL A 562 -4.06 34.10 30.00
CA VAL A 562 -3.99 35.41 30.69
C VAL A 562 -3.59 36.49 29.69
N ILE A 563 -2.64 36.19 28.80
CA ILE A 563 -2.19 37.16 27.80
C ILE A 563 -3.30 37.44 26.78
N LEU A 564 -3.97 36.41 26.26
CA LEU A 564 -5.07 36.59 25.30
C LEU A 564 -6.25 37.35 25.93
N SER A 565 -6.61 37.06 27.19
CA SER A 565 -7.70 37.77 27.86
C SER A 565 -7.36 39.24 28.18
N GLN A 566 -6.07 39.58 28.32
CA GLN A 566 -5.63 40.98 28.48
C GLN A 566 -5.59 41.73 27.15
N GLU A 567 -5.07 41.10 26.08
CA GLU A 567 -4.87 41.76 24.79
C GLU A 567 -6.11 41.77 23.89
N ALA A 568 -6.95 40.75 23.99
CA ALA A 568 -8.14 40.57 23.18
C ALA A 568 -9.27 39.86 23.97
N PRO A 569 -9.81 40.50 25.02
CA PRO A 569 -10.83 39.90 25.90
C PRO A 569 -12.07 39.43 25.13
N LYS A 570 -12.58 40.20 24.16
CA LYS A 570 -13.76 39.80 23.38
C LYS A 570 -13.48 38.56 22.52
N THR A 571 -12.26 38.44 22.00
CA THR A 571 -11.80 37.25 21.27
C THR A 571 -11.75 36.01 22.17
N TYR A 572 -11.21 36.16 23.39
CA TYR A 572 -11.16 35.08 24.38
C TYR A 572 -12.58 34.61 24.73
N GLU A 573 -13.47 35.53 25.11
CA GLU A 573 -14.87 35.23 25.44
C GLU A 573 -15.61 34.58 24.26
N TRP A 574 -15.37 35.03 23.03
CA TRP A 574 -15.99 34.45 21.84
C TRP A 574 -15.57 32.99 21.62
N LEU A 575 -14.28 32.68 21.81
CA LEU A 575 -13.77 31.30 21.69
C LEU A 575 -14.35 30.38 22.78
N GLU A 576 -14.67 30.90 23.97
CA GLU A 576 -15.18 30.10 25.09
C GLU A 576 -16.51 29.41 24.76
N PHE A 577 -17.31 29.98 23.86
CA PHE A 577 -18.53 29.33 23.34
C PHE A 577 -18.24 27.92 22.79
N TYR A 578 -17.06 27.70 22.21
CA TYR A 578 -16.62 26.43 21.64
C TYR A 578 -15.62 25.64 22.52
N LYS A 579 -15.32 26.10 23.75
CA LYS A 579 -14.25 25.58 24.63
C LYS A 579 -14.20 24.06 24.74
N GLU A 580 -15.30 23.43 25.11
CA GLU A 580 -15.38 21.96 25.26
C GLU A 580 -15.02 21.21 23.97
N GLY A 581 -15.54 21.65 22.83
CA GLY A 581 -15.28 21.01 21.53
C GLY A 581 -13.86 21.25 21.03
N LEU A 582 -13.31 22.45 21.28
CA LEU A 582 -11.93 22.78 20.97
C LEU A 582 -10.96 21.93 21.83
N LEU A 583 -11.17 21.88 23.14
CA LEU A 583 -10.38 21.04 24.05
C LEU A 583 -10.44 19.55 23.65
N ALA A 584 -11.65 19.02 23.43
CA ALA A 584 -11.83 17.64 23.00
C ALA A 584 -11.11 17.34 21.68
N SER A 585 -11.02 18.32 20.77
CA SER A 585 -10.28 18.17 19.53
C SER A 585 -8.77 18.12 19.70
N ARG A 586 -8.21 18.88 20.66
CA ARG A 586 -6.78 18.82 20.99
C ARG A 586 -6.41 17.52 21.68
N ILE A 587 -7.24 17.06 22.62
CA ILE A 587 -7.08 15.77 23.30
C ILE A 587 -7.18 14.61 22.31
N GLN A 588 -8.17 14.62 21.41
CA GLN A 588 -8.33 13.57 20.40
C GLN A 588 -7.19 13.56 19.37
N SER A 589 -6.73 14.75 18.95
CA SER A 589 -5.55 14.86 18.08
C SER A 589 -4.30 14.28 18.76
N GLY A 590 -4.28 14.27 20.11
CA GLY A 590 -3.62 13.28 20.98
C GLY A 590 -2.10 13.13 20.88
N LYS A 591 -1.44 13.83 19.95
CA LYS A 591 -0.02 13.62 19.67
C LYS A 591 0.90 14.65 20.33
N PHE A 592 0.42 15.85 20.67
CA PHE A 592 1.26 16.97 21.13
C PHE A 592 0.59 18.00 22.05
N TYR A 593 -0.67 17.78 22.48
CA TYR A 593 -1.34 18.73 23.37
C TYR A 593 -0.91 18.47 24.83
N ASN A 594 -0.31 19.48 25.44
CA ASN A 594 0.02 19.51 26.86
C ASN A 594 -0.83 20.61 27.53
N PRO A 595 -1.87 20.23 28.30
CA PRO A 595 -2.74 21.20 28.95
C PRO A 595 -2.04 22.07 30.00
N GLU A 596 -0.86 21.68 30.49
CA GLU A 596 -0.09 22.47 31.46
C GLU A 596 0.62 23.68 30.84
N THR A 597 0.87 23.65 29.53
CA THR A 597 1.71 24.64 28.85
C THR A 597 1.03 25.26 27.63
N GLN A 598 -0.18 24.84 27.29
CA GLN A 598 -0.79 25.18 26.01
C GLN A 598 -2.30 25.40 26.17
N PRO A 599 -2.85 26.47 25.58
CA PRO A 599 -4.25 26.80 25.68
C PRO A 599 -5.13 25.83 24.88
N TRP A 600 -6.37 25.64 25.34
CA TRP A 600 -7.37 24.78 24.70
C TRP A 600 -7.78 25.23 23.29
N TYR A 601 -7.50 26.48 22.91
CA TYR A 601 -7.75 27.03 21.59
C TYR A 601 -6.54 27.04 20.65
N ARG A 602 -5.38 26.47 21.03
CA ARG A 602 -4.16 26.49 20.20
C ARG A 602 -4.41 25.94 18.79
N LEU A 603 -3.64 26.36 17.80
CA LEU A 603 -3.61 25.81 16.46
C LEU A 603 -2.26 25.12 16.22
N ASP A 604 -2.24 24.07 15.39
CA ASP A 604 -1.01 23.35 15.05
C ASP A 604 -0.37 23.94 13.78
N ASN A 605 0.93 23.68 13.58
CA ASN A 605 1.75 24.17 12.46
C ASN A 605 1.87 25.71 12.37
N VAL A 606 1.87 26.40 13.52
CA VAL A 606 2.11 27.85 13.59
C VAL A 606 3.57 28.13 13.98
N GLY A 607 4.19 29.12 13.35
CA GLY A 607 5.51 29.66 13.71
C GLY A 607 5.79 30.97 12.97
N SER A 608 6.99 31.52 13.09
CA SER A 608 7.37 32.77 12.42
C SER A 608 7.08 32.78 10.91
N TYR A 609 7.31 31.65 10.24
CA TYR A 609 7.00 31.45 8.81
C TYR A 609 5.51 31.66 8.46
N THR A 610 4.59 31.45 9.40
CA THR A 610 3.15 31.69 9.22
C THR A 610 2.87 33.17 9.01
N PHE A 611 3.65 34.04 9.66
CA PHE A 611 3.45 35.49 9.70
C PHE A 611 4.42 36.26 8.78
N SER A 612 5.22 35.59 7.94
CA SER A 612 6.04 36.29 6.94
C SER A 612 5.16 37.05 5.94
N ASP A 613 5.60 38.22 5.47
CA ASP A 613 4.86 38.97 4.45
C ASP A 613 4.98 38.36 3.07
N TYR A 614 6.10 37.68 2.77
CA TYR A 614 6.36 37.06 1.47
C TYR A 614 6.42 35.54 1.59
N LYS A 615 5.68 34.86 0.70
CA LYS A 615 5.62 33.40 0.69
C LYS A 615 5.47 32.86 -0.73
N VAL A 616 5.95 31.64 -0.92
CA VAL A 616 5.49 30.77 -2.01
C VAL A 616 4.56 29.71 -1.43
N ILE A 617 3.37 29.56 -2.01
CA ILE A 617 2.37 28.62 -1.52
C ILE A 617 1.87 27.70 -2.63
N TRP A 618 1.54 26.45 -2.29
CA TRP A 618 1.01 25.46 -3.22
C TRP A 618 -0.01 24.53 -2.55
N LYS A 619 -0.82 23.85 -3.35
CA LYS A 619 -1.83 22.92 -2.84
C LYS A 619 -1.18 21.60 -2.42
N GLU A 620 -1.58 21.08 -1.26
CA GLU A 620 -1.20 19.73 -0.85
C GLU A 620 -1.79 18.67 -1.82
N GLN A 621 -2.94 18.97 -2.44
CA GLN A 621 -3.63 18.07 -3.35
C GLN A 621 -3.98 18.76 -4.68
N ALA A 622 -3.39 18.31 -5.77
CA ALA A 622 -3.63 18.81 -7.12
C ALA A 622 -3.30 17.74 -8.18
N SER A 623 -3.90 17.83 -9.37
CA SER A 623 -3.59 16.93 -10.49
C SER A 623 -2.22 17.18 -11.11
N SER A 624 -1.74 18.42 -11.02
CA SER A 624 -0.38 18.82 -11.37
C SER A 624 0.10 19.88 -10.38
N PHE A 625 1.41 19.99 -10.20
CA PHE A 625 1.99 20.96 -9.27
C PHE A 625 1.61 22.40 -9.64
N ALA A 626 1.21 23.19 -8.64
CA ALA A 626 0.76 24.56 -8.83
C ALA A 626 1.13 25.41 -7.61
N ALA A 627 2.11 26.29 -7.80
CA ALA A 627 2.54 27.29 -6.83
C ALA A 627 2.13 28.71 -7.23
N VAL A 628 2.11 29.60 -6.24
CA VAL A 628 1.92 31.04 -6.40
C VAL A 628 2.77 31.79 -5.37
N ALA A 629 3.45 32.84 -5.82
CA ALA A 629 4.11 33.81 -4.95
C ALA A 629 3.06 34.81 -4.43
N ILE A 630 3.09 35.09 -3.13
CA ILE A 630 2.16 36.01 -2.48
C ILE A 630 2.91 37.00 -1.58
N GLY A 631 2.39 38.22 -1.52
CA GLY A 631 2.80 39.24 -0.57
C GLY A 631 1.78 39.42 0.57
N PRO A 632 1.84 40.55 1.29
CA PRO A 632 0.90 40.87 2.35
C PRO A 632 -0.50 41.18 1.79
N TYR A 633 -1.46 41.44 2.68
CA TYR A 633 -2.88 41.53 2.34
C TYR A 633 -3.19 42.51 1.21
N SER A 634 -2.49 43.65 1.16
CA SER A 634 -2.66 44.68 0.12
C SER A 634 -2.45 44.18 -1.32
N THR A 635 -1.71 43.08 -1.49
CA THR A 635 -1.41 42.50 -2.80
C THR A 635 -2.54 41.57 -3.30
N LEU A 636 -3.46 41.17 -2.43
CA LEU A 636 -4.52 40.22 -2.74
C LEU A 636 -5.73 40.88 -3.43
N PRO A 637 -6.50 40.16 -4.25
CA PRO A 637 -7.72 40.70 -4.86
C PRO A 637 -8.76 41.09 -3.80
N ASN A 638 -9.44 42.23 -3.97
CA ASN A 638 -10.47 42.73 -3.05
C ASN A 638 -9.98 42.95 -1.61
N SER A 639 -8.71 43.30 -1.44
CA SER A 639 -8.12 43.69 -0.16
C SER A 639 -8.76 44.97 0.40
N ASP A 640 -8.90 45.03 1.72
CA ASP A 640 -9.53 46.15 2.42
C ASP A 640 -8.77 46.42 3.73
N LEU A 641 -7.77 47.30 3.66
CA LEU A 641 -6.90 47.60 4.81
C LEU A 641 -7.64 48.33 5.94
N GLU A 642 -8.79 48.94 5.64
CA GLU A 642 -9.60 49.61 6.67
C GLU A 642 -10.15 48.62 7.69
N LEU A 643 -10.29 47.33 7.35
CA LEU A 643 -10.63 46.27 8.33
C LEU A 643 -9.61 46.19 9.47
N PHE A 644 -8.36 46.59 9.22
CA PHE A 644 -7.25 46.47 10.17
C PHE A 644 -6.64 47.83 10.51
N HIS A 645 -7.42 48.91 10.49
CA HIS A 645 -6.96 50.27 10.82
C HIS A 645 -5.82 50.74 9.91
N GLY A 646 -5.86 50.38 8.62
CA GLY A 646 -4.81 50.71 7.65
C GLY A 646 -3.56 49.83 7.75
N LYS A 647 -3.50 48.88 8.71
CA LYS A 647 -2.38 47.95 8.84
C LYS A 647 -2.46 46.88 7.77
N ASP A 648 -1.40 46.77 6.98
CA ASP A 648 -1.22 45.62 6.10
C ASP A 648 -0.84 44.39 6.93
N LYS A 649 -1.56 43.29 6.72
CA LYS A 649 -1.45 42.08 7.54
C LYS A 649 -0.78 40.97 6.72
N PRO A 650 0.03 40.11 7.35
CA PRO A 650 0.51 38.92 6.68
C PRO A 650 -0.66 37.99 6.37
N VAL A 651 -0.53 37.25 5.27
CA VAL A 651 -1.53 36.28 4.81
C VAL A 651 -1.19 34.91 5.39
N VAL A 652 -2.13 34.31 6.13
CA VAL A 652 -1.99 32.95 6.66
C VAL A 652 -2.60 31.92 5.72
N VAL A 653 -2.29 30.64 5.90
CA VAL A 653 -2.80 29.57 5.01
C VAL A 653 -3.35 28.38 5.80
N ASP A 654 -4.36 27.72 5.23
CA ASP A 654 -5.00 26.55 5.87
C ASP A 654 -4.16 25.26 5.73
N SER A 655 -4.51 24.22 6.50
CA SER A 655 -3.78 22.94 6.47
C SER A 655 -3.78 22.17 5.15
N LYS A 656 -4.49 22.66 4.12
CA LYS A 656 -4.49 22.10 2.75
C LYS A 656 -3.64 22.89 1.76
N VAL A 657 -3.00 23.95 2.24
CA VAL A 657 -2.00 24.73 1.53
C VAL A 657 -0.67 24.58 2.26
N LEU A 658 0.37 24.36 1.48
CA LEU A 658 1.75 24.30 1.93
C LEU A 658 2.42 25.63 1.59
N MET A 659 3.44 25.99 2.36
CA MET A 659 4.11 27.27 2.21
C MET A 659 5.62 27.19 2.44
N LEU A 660 6.31 28.14 1.84
CA LEU A 660 7.69 28.53 2.12
C LEU A 660 7.68 30.04 2.37
N ALA A 661 8.23 30.48 3.50
CA ALA A 661 8.46 31.91 3.75
C ALA A 661 9.74 32.35 3.05
N THR A 662 9.73 33.57 2.51
CA THR A 662 10.87 34.22 1.84
C THR A 662 11.10 35.60 2.45
N ASP A 663 12.28 36.16 2.24
CA ASP A 663 12.68 37.47 2.78
C ASP A 663 12.19 38.62 1.89
N SER A 664 11.94 38.35 0.61
CA SER A 664 11.42 39.33 -0.36
C SER A 664 10.40 38.72 -1.32
N MET A 665 9.68 39.60 -2.02
CA MET A 665 8.79 39.19 -3.12
C MET A 665 9.58 38.71 -4.34
N ASP A 666 10.76 39.26 -4.61
CA ASP A 666 11.63 38.86 -5.72
C ASP A 666 12.08 37.40 -5.56
N GLU A 667 12.48 37.03 -4.35
CA GLU A 667 12.79 35.65 -3.98
C GLU A 667 11.55 34.74 -4.10
N ALA A 668 10.38 35.20 -3.64
CA ALA A 668 9.14 34.44 -3.81
C ALA A 668 8.81 34.19 -5.28
N TYR A 669 8.99 35.19 -6.14
CA TYR A 669 8.81 35.06 -7.58
C TYR A 669 9.80 34.09 -8.18
N PHE A 670 11.09 34.16 -7.83
CA PHE A 670 12.13 33.24 -8.28
C PHE A 670 11.78 31.78 -7.96
N ILE A 671 11.48 31.49 -6.70
CA ILE A 671 11.19 30.12 -6.25
C ILE A 671 9.88 29.62 -6.86
N SER A 672 8.84 30.46 -6.93
CA SER A 672 7.60 30.11 -7.63
C SER A 672 7.85 29.86 -9.11
N ALA A 673 8.83 30.52 -9.73
CA ALA A 673 9.21 30.31 -11.11
C ALA A 673 9.78 28.92 -11.34
N VAL A 674 10.80 28.56 -10.54
CA VAL A 674 11.47 27.26 -10.62
C VAL A 674 10.46 26.13 -10.42
N LEU A 675 9.65 26.20 -9.36
CA LEU A 675 8.69 25.15 -9.02
C LEU A 675 7.56 24.98 -10.05
N ASN A 676 7.17 26.07 -10.74
CA ASN A 676 6.15 26.00 -11.78
C ASN A 676 6.74 25.79 -13.18
N SER A 677 8.05 25.73 -13.38
CA SER A 677 8.65 25.41 -14.67
C SER A 677 8.14 24.06 -15.18
N GLN A 678 7.82 23.94 -16.47
CA GLN A 678 7.24 22.70 -17.02
C GLN A 678 8.11 21.48 -16.70
N SER A 679 9.41 21.57 -16.98
CA SER A 679 10.38 20.51 -16.75
C SER A 679 10.47 20.11 -15.27
N ILE A 680 10.36 21.06 -14.35
CA ILE A 680 10.38 20.78 -12.91
C ILE A 680 9.05 20.16 -12.44
N ARG A 681 7.91 20.64 -12.96
CA ARG A 681 6.59 20.05 -12.65
C ARG A 681 6.50 18.60 -13.11
N ASP A 682 7.03 18.29 -14.30
CA ASP A 682 7.05 16.92 -14.83
C ASP A 682 7.84 15.98 -13.92
N ILE A 683 8.99 16.44 -13.42
CA ILE A 683 9.79 15.71 -12.42
C ILE A 683 9.02 15.54 -11.11
N ILE A 684 8.35 16.58 -10.61
CA ILE A 684 7.53 16.51 -9.38
C ILE A 684 6.39 15.50 -9.54
N ASP A 685 5.68 15.55 -10.66
CA ASP A 685 4.54 14.69 -10.95
C ASP A 685 4.99 13.22 -11.17
N ALA A 686 6.22 12.97 -11.64
CA ALA A 686 6.80 11.63 -11.85
C ALA A 686 7.04 10.81 -10.55
N TYR A 687 7.20 11.47 -9.40
CA TYR A 687 7.33 10.80 -8.10
C TYR A 687 6.15 11.05 -7.15
N ALA A 688 5.21 11.93 -7.52
CA ALA A 688 4.06 12.25 -6.70
C ALA A 688 3.14 11.02 -6.50
N VAL A 689 2.62 10.84 -5.29
CA VAL A 689 1.68 9.76 -4.95
C VAL A 689 0.24 10.25 -5.12
N GLY A 690 -0.39 9.83 -6.23
CA GLY A 690 -1.76 10.21 -6.56
C GLY A 690 -1.89 11.72 -6.77
N LEU A 691 -2.78 12.38 -6.01
CA LEU A 691 -2.94 13.85 -6.05
C LEU A 691 -2.05 14.59 -5.04
N ASN A 692 -1.28 13.90 -4.19
CA ASN A 692 -0.56 14.56 -3.11
C ASN A 692 0.79 15.13 -3.56
N ARG A 693 1.03 16.41 -3.28
CA ARG A 693 2.33 17.09 -3.43
C ARG A 693 2.68 17.73 -2.10
N GLY A 694 3.55 17.07 -1.32
CA GLY A 694 3.86 17.47 0.05
C GLY A 694 4.96 18.52 0.16
N ILE A 695 5.44 18.74 1.39
CA ILE A 695 6.60 19.61 1.66
C ILE A 695 7.93 18.98 1.24
N ASP A 696 7.91 17.68 0.93
CA ASP A 696 9.02 16.88 0.41
C ASP A 696 9.48 17.34 -0.96
N VAL A 697 8.66 18.09 -1.72
CA VAL A 697 9.11 18.75 -2.96
C VAL A 697 10.40 19.56 -2.73
N LEU A 698 10.45 20.32 -1.64
CA LEU A 698 11.65 21.12 -1.29
C LEU A 698 12.78 20.30 -0.66
N LYS A 699 12.56 19.01 -0.38
CA LYS A 699 13.62 18.07 0.03
C LYS A 699 14.21 17.31 -1.14
N ASN A 700 13.46 17.22 -2.24
CA ASN A 700 13.86 16.44 -3.41
C ASN A 700 14.41 17.35 -4.51
N ILE A 701 13.78 18.51 -4.76
CA ILE A 701 14.16 19.45 -5.82
C ILE A 701 15.20 20.44 -5.30
N ARG A 702 16.32 20.54 -6.00
CA ARG A 702 17.39 21.51 -5.76
C ARG A 702 16.95 22.87 -6.29
N ILE A 703 16.68 23.81 -5.40
CA ILE A 703 16.45 25.20 -5.78
C ILE A 703 17.65 26.00 -5.27
N PRO A 704 18.41 26.69 -6.14
CA PRO A 704 19.49 27.56 -5.71
C PRO A 704 19.01 28.64 -4.73
N GLU A 705 19.85 29.01 -3.78
CA GLU A 705 19.60 30.19 -2.94
C GLU A 705 19.49 31.42 -3.84
N PHE A 706 18.47 32.24 -3.62
CA PHE A 706 18.21 33.40 -4.45
C PHE A 706 19.33 34.43 -4.28
N ASP A 707 19.75 35.01 -5.39
CA ASP A 707 20.82 36.00 -5.42
C ASP A 707 20.40 37.09 -6.41
N ILE A 708 20.21 38.30 -5.88
CA ILE A 708 19.77 39.45 -6.66
C ILE A 708 20.85 39.94 -7.64
N ASP A 709 22.12 39.68 -7.34
CA ASP A 709 23.25 40.07 -8.21
C ASP A 709 23.46 39.06 -9.34
N ASN A 710 22.83 37.88 -9.27
CA ASN A 710 22.84 36.89 -10.33
C ASN A 710 21.87 37.28 -11.46
N SER A 711 22.43 37.51 -12.66
CA SER A 711 21.66 37.95 -13.83
C SER A 711 20.60 36.94 -14.29
N LEU A 712 20.85 35.63 -14.10
CA LEU A 712 19.89 34.58 -14.46
C LEU A 712 18.74 34.53 -13.46
N HIS A 713 19.03 34.59 -12.17
CA HIS A 713 18.00 34.67 -11.11
C HIS A 713 17.10 35.89 -11.33
N THR A 714 17.71 37.02 -11.66
CA THR A 714 16.98 38.26 -11.98
C THR A 714 16.06 38.13 -13.20
N GLN A 715 16.50 37.46 -14.25
CA GLN A 715 15.66 37.21 -15.43
C GLN A 715 14.47 36.29 -15.09
N ILE A 716 14.73 35.21 -14.35
CA ILE A 716 13.73 34.22 -13.94
C ILE A 716 12.63 34.87 -13.11
N PHE A 717 12.97 35.63 -12.07
CA PHE A 717 11.95 36.23 -11.22
C PHE A 717 11.15 37.32 -11.96
N LYS A 718 11.77 38.12 -12.83
CA LYS A 718 11.07 39.14 -13.63
C LYS A 718 10.05 38.54 -14.58
N ILE A 719 10.36 37.39 -15.18
CA ILE A 719 9.38 36.67 -16.01
C ILE A 719 8.25 36.12 -15.13
N SER A 720 8.58 35.52 -13.98
CA SER A 720 7.58 35.05 -13.01
C SER A 720 6.64 36.17 -12.56
N GLU A 721 7.16 37.35 -12.24
CA GLU A 721 6.37 38.55 -11.90
C GLU A 721 5.38 38.89 -13.02
N ARG A 722 5.85 39.00 -14.27
CA ARG A 722 4.99 39.27 -15.45
C ARG A 722 3.93 38.18 -15.66
N ILE A 723 4.26 36.92 -15.39
CA ILE A 723 3.29 35.81 -15.44
C ILE A 723 2.22 36.00 -14.37
N HIS A 724 2.59 36.31 -13.12
CA HIS A 724 1.64 36.57 -12.04
C HIS A 724 0.73 37.76 -12.37
N GLU A 725 1.27 38.85 -12.93
CA GLU A 725 0.49 39.99 -13.40
C GLU A 725 -0.53 39.59 -14.47
N LYS A 726 -0.11 38.86 -15.50
CA LYS A 726 -1.01 38.37 -16.56
C LYS A 726 -2.07 37.41 -16.01
N ALA A 727 -1.67 36.50 -15.13
CA ALA A 727 -2.57 35.52 -14.52
C ALA A 727 -3.64 36.19 -13.65
N LYS A 728 -3.30 37.29 -12.96
CA LYS A 728 -4.26 38.11 -12.20
C LYS A 728 -5.44 38.58 -13.06
N TYR A 729 -5.19 38.89 -14.33
CA TYR A 729 -6.19 39.35 -15.30
C TYR A 729 -6.64 38.27 -16.29
N ASP A 730 -6.38 36.99 -16.02
CA ASP A 730 -6.73 35.86 -16.89
C ASP A 730 -6.22 36.03 -18.35
N SER A 731 -5.10 36.73 -18.50
CA SER A 731 -4.45 36.96 -19.80
C SER A 731 -3.54 35.80 -20.17
N ASP A 732 -3.38 35.50 -21.46
CA ASP A 732 -2.46 34.46 -21.91
C ASP A 732 -1.00 34.80 -21.56
N PHE A 733 -0.32 33.81 -20.97
CA PHE A 733 1.07 33.83 -20.55
C PHE A 733 1.84 32.57 -21.03
N SER A 734 1.26 31.76 -21.92
CA SER A 734 1.85 30.48 -22.36
C SER A 734 3.24 30.64 -22.98
N GLN A 735 3.49 31.74 -23.70
CA GLN A 735 4.81 32.04 -24.27
C GLN A 735 5.85 32.39 -23.19
N LEU A 736 5.43 33.08 -22.13
CA LEU A 736 6.31 33.40 -20.99
C LEU A 736 6.64 32.13 -20.19
N GLU A 737 5.69 31.19 -20.06
CA GLU A 737 5.98 29.89 -19.42
C GLU A 737 7.04 29.09 -20.19
N LYS A 738 7.05 29.15 -21.53
CA LYS A 738 8.09 28.51 -22.35
C LYS A 738 9.45 29.17 -22.16
N GLU A 739 9.50 30.50 -22.25
CA GLU A 739 10.72 31.28 -22.01
C GLU A 739 11.28 31.05 -20.60
N LEU A 740 10.39 31.01 -19.60
CA LEU A 740 10.75 30.70 -18.23
C LEU A 740 11.36 29.30 -18.11
N ASP A 741 10.77 28.29 -18.76
CA ASP A 741 11.26 26.92 -18.68
C ASP A 741 12.67 26.77 -19.28
N ASP A 742 12.95 27.47 -20.39
CA ASP A 742 14.28 27.53 -20.98
C ASP A 742 15.31 28.16 -20.03
N LEU A 743 14.95 29.24 -19.32
CA LEU A 743 15.84 29.87 -18.34
C LEU A 743 16.03 29.03 -17.08
N VAL A 744 14.99 28.38 -16.58
CA VAL A 744 15.08 27.49 -15.41
C VAL A 744 15.96 26.29 -15.73
N LYS A 745 15.92 25.76 -16.95
CA LYS A 745 16.85 24.72 -17.41
C LYS A 745 18.31 25.16 -17.31
N LEU A 746 18.64 26.44 -17.55
CA LEU A 746 20.01 26.94 -17.42
C LEU A 746 20.54 26.96 -15.96
N LEU A 747 19.69 26.74 -14.96
CA LEU A 747 20.13 26.56 -13.57
C LEU A 747 20.79 25.19 -13.33
N TYR A 748 20.60 24.23 -14.25
CA TYR A 748 21.03 22.84 -14.13
C TYR A 748 21.87 22.42 -15.35
#